data_AF-A0A8S0V416-F1
#
_entry.id   AF-A0A8S0V416-F1
#
_cell.length_a   1.000
_cell.length_b   1.000
_cell.length_c   1.000
_cell.angle_alpha   90.00
_cell.angle_beta   90.00
_cell.angle_gamma   90.00
#
_symmetry.space_group_name_H-M   'P 1'
#
loop_
_entity.id
_entity.type
_entity.pdbx_description
1 polymer ?
#
loop_
_entity_poly.entity_id
_entity_poly.type
_entity_poly.pdbx_seq_one_letter_code
_entity_poly.pdbx_strand_id
1 'polypeptide(L)'
;MAYAAVLSLKQNLKQISNPLLDQHQTPLQDQQIKSLHEKLSFLLDFLDDSWQRRSEELRCLEREIRDAAYKAEDMVESHISKNFGEEGFQERQMRDQTFCVNFEIVADEIDSIMTKAAKLTELWGATDLHQSQRTSLPTGPSRLPSIGKNDMVGFRNDMMQLMDRLTGYPPALQIIQVTGMAGIGKTTLARNVYNDPFVAYHFPIRAWVSISQDYREREVLLSLLDSMKLLSAEMHQQSSTEGLKEYLHESLEGRRFLVVVDDFWNPEDWNFLRMIFPDDKTGSRIMLTTRLSSVVDARYQSFPYHMQFLDETDSWNLLRREVFGDDSCPPELVETGKEISTNCKGLPLALVVIGGHLSNANRTKDHWEYVAENVKSVVNAADEKCSEILSLSYDYLPHYLKACFLYMGVFPEDEIRVSKLIKLWAAEGFLKPVRGKTLEEVAEEYLGDLISRNLILISEKSSTGKIKTCSIHDMVRDLCLRKAQEERFCHVTNNVFAEGIKYSRRLCIHPWGTFHKEWSNSDNLNVNPSMGSLAPVRSILCSVFAGEIYKSSDGKHFPLLRVLDLKGKLEWDLIGEIKLVHSRYLSFSSFKKISIPKTLPDSLRFLQTLIVDCKEVHLPEEIWRMPQLRHLLFGRCYLPCPARSPIDGENLVLGNLLTLSKVSSSSCTKEVFEGVPNLNKLGILVEKFQMRPFFLSNLVNLPQLKTLKIRSGIYSDVSVLMNLTFPPNIKKLTLEGCHIPWEYMTIVGSMPNLEVLKLQHYACHGPEWEPTEGEFCKLKFLLLHGTDLVQWKADETHFPSLEHLILRSCFKLEEIPYSIGDVLTLQIIDLDDASPSAVISAKQIQEEQMNLGNDSLQVCVLHKYHLKRLEQEKAKAQIMAKVSSNDDTLQLEATAQFCSLLFDSIPLSKELISGVVPRLVEFLARNDYPQLQCKAAEAITSISNGSSDNINIMIDHGAVPILVSLLSSPEDILREQALHLLGNFAGDSTESRDLILGYGVLMPLLAQFNDKTKLSIMRKGTRTLSNICGGRIWPQFKQVKSAICPLAHLIHTDDEEVLNSACWALLGLSYRKKDIIQAGVFPRLVELLLSVKKSYMISSLFF
;
A
#
# COMPACT_ATOMS: atom_id res chain seq x y z
N MET A 1 24.05 22.65 2.62
CA MET A 1 23.40 22.05 1.40
C MET A 1 24.09 22.34 0.06
N ALA A 2 25.22 23.07 0.02
CA ALA A 2 25.92 23.46 -1.21
C ALA A 2 26.24 22.32 -2.17
N TYR A 3 26.73 21.19 -1.64
CA TYR A 3 27.17 20.05 -2.43
C TYR A 3 26.07 19.51 -3.36
N ALA A 4 24.87 19.31 -2.84
CA ALA A 4 23.76 18.79 -3.63
C ALA A 4 23.31 19.79 -4.70
N ALA A 5 23.38 21.09 -4.44
CA ALA A 5 23.07 22.14 -5.41
C ALA A 5 24.06 22.13 -6.58
N VAL A 6 25.36 22.10 -6.28
CA VAL A 6 26.44 22.04 -7.29
C VAL A 6 26.38 20.73 -8.08
N LEU A 7 26.14 19.60 -7.40
CA LEU A 7 26.01 18.29 -8.03
C LEU A 7 24.81 18.26 -9.00
N SER A 8 23.66 18.76 -8.56
CA SER A 8 22.44 18.84 -9.37
C SER A 8 22.64 19.69 -10.63
N LEU A 9 23.21 20.90 -10.48
CA LEU A 9 23.52 21.77 -11.61
C LEU A 9 24.51 21.11 -12.59
N LYS A 10 25.57 20.48 -12.07
CA LYS A 10 26.55 19.76 -12.89
C LYS A 10 25.91 18.61 -13.68
N GLN A 11 24.97 17.88 -13.08
CA GLN A 11 24.22 16.82 -13.77
C GLN A 11 23.30 17.39 -14.84
N ASN A 12 22.61 18.50 -14.57
CA ASN A 12 21.75 19.18 -15.53
C ASN A 12 22.54 19.64 -16.76
N LEU A 13 23.70 20.27 -16.57
CA LEU A 13 24.56 20.72 -17.68
C LEU A 13 25.02 19.55 -18.56
N LYS A 14 25.35 18.39 -17.97
CA LYS A 14 25.67 17.17 -18.73
C LYS A 14 24.49 16.63 -19.54
N GLN A 15 23.27 16.74 -19.01
CA GLN A 15 22.06 16.33 -19.73
C GLN A 15 21.80 17.24 -20.93
N ILE A 16 22.03 18.55 -20.79
CA ILE A 16 21.86 19.54 -21.87
C ILE A 16 22.90 19.37 -22.97
N SER A 17 24.14 19.01 -22.60
CA SER A 17 25.23 18.77 -23.56
C SER A 17 25.14 17.43 -24.30
N ASN A 18 24.05 16.66 -24.13
CA ASN A 18 23.92 15.33 -24.72
C ASN A 18 23.51 15.45 -26.19
N PRO A 19 24.33 15.02 -27.15
CA PRO A 19 24.06 15.19 -28.58
C PRO A 19 22.82 14.43 -29.08
N LEU A 20 22.30 13.46 -28.32
CA LEU A 20 21.04 12.75 -28.62
C LEU A 20 19.79 13.57 -28.27
N LEU A 21 19.95 14.66 -27.53
CA LEU A 21 18.92 15.63 -27.23
C LEU A 21 19.25 16.88 -28.06
N ASP A 22 18.39 17.21 -29.03
CA ASP A 22 18.54 18.30 -30.02
C ASP A 22 19.44 19.48 -29.60
N GLN A 23 20.38 19.90 -30.46
CA GLN A 23 21.44 20.92 -30.21
C GLN A 23 20.92 22.35 -29.92
N HIS A 24 19.62 22.53 -29.67
CA HIS A 24 18.94 23.83 -29.57
C HIS A 24 18.28 24.08 -28.21
N GLN A 25 18.70 23.41 -27.13
CA GLN A 25 18.08 23.59 -25.80
C GLN A 25 18.48 24.89 -25.09
N THR A 26 19.66 25.44 -25.36
CA THR A 26 20.17 26.69 -24.78
C THR A 26 21.07 27.43 -25.79
N PRO A 27 21.16 28.77 -25.73
CA PRO A 27 22.06 29.56 -26.58
C PRO A 27 23.54 29.52 -26.12
N LEU A 28 23.86 28.74 -25.07
CA LEU A 28 25.22 28.61 -24.56
C LEU A 28 26.10 27.86 -25.55
N GLN A 29 27.35 28.31 -25.68
CA GLN A 29 28.36 27.61 -26.46
C GLN A 29 28.93 26.45 -25.65
N ASP A 30 29.32 25.37 -26.33
CA ASP A 30 29.97 24.19 -25.70
C ASP A 30 31.15 24.56 -24.80
N GLN A 31 31.92 25.58 -25.18
CA GLN A 31 33.06 26.06 -24.40
C GLN A 31 32.62 26.70 -23.07
N GLN A 32 31.48 27.42 -23.05
CA GLN A 32 30.92 27.99 -21.82
C GLN A 32 30.40 26.89 -20.89
N ILE A 33 29.73 25.88 -21.43
CA ILE A 33 29.25 24.72 -20.66
C ILE A 33 30.42 23.94 -20.05
N LYS A 34 31.47 23.68 -20.84
CA LYS A 34 32.70 23.01 -20.37
C LYS A 34 33.40 23.81 -19.26
N SER A 35 33.60 25.11 -19.46
CA SER A 35 34.19 26.00 -18.46
C SER A 35 33.42 25.96 -17.14
N LEU A 36 32.09 26.11 -17.17
CA LEU A 36 31.29 26.03 -15.96
C LEU A 36 31.35 24.62 -15.32
N HIS A 37 31.36 23.56 -16.11
CA HIS A 37 31.48 22.20 -15.59
C HIS A 37 32.81 21.97 -14.86
N GLU A 38 33.92 22.56 -15.32
CA GLU A 38 35.22 22.55 -14.63
C GLU A 38 35.15 23.33 -13.30
N LYS A 39 34.57 24.54 -13.31
CA LYS A 39 34.35 25.36 -12.11
C LYS A 39 33.53 24.63 -11.04
N LEU A 40 32.43 23.98 -11.44
CA LEU A 40 31.59 23.18 -10.54
C LEU A 40 32.32 21.91 -10.04
N SER A 41 33.27 21.38 -10.82
CA SER A 41 34.10 20.26 -10.36
C SER A 41 35.06 20.70 -9.25
N PHE A 42 35.71 21.86 -9.44
CA PHE A 42 36.54 22.46 -8.39
C PHE A 42 35.74 22.71 -7.09
N LEU A 43 34.53 23.26 -7.20
CA LEU A 43 33.69 23.50 -6.01
C LEU A 43 33.23 22.21 -5.33
N LEU A 44 32.94 21.14 -6.08
CA LEU A 44 32.64 19.83 -5.49
C LEU A 44 33.85 19.26 -4.76
N ASP A 45 35.04 19.35 -5.35
CA ASP A 45 36.27 18.86 -4.74
C ASP A 45 36.59 19.66 -3.46
N PHE A 46 36.43 20.99 -3.49
CA PHE A 46 36.57 21.85 -2.30
C PHE A 46 35.61 21.46 -1.16
N LEU A 47 34.34 21.19 -1.49
CA LEU A 47 33.35 20.75 -0.51
C LEU A 47 33.66 19.33 0.01
N ASP A 48 34.09 18.42 -0.87
CA ASP A 48 34.52 17.07 -0.50
C ASP A 48 35.78 17.08 0.38
N ASP A 49 36.65 18.09 0.28
CA ASP A 49 37.87 18.24 1.11
C ASP A 49 37.61 18.96 2.46
N SER A 50 36.53 19.74 2.56
CA SER A 50 36.25 20.59 3.72
C SER A 50 35.25 20.02 4.72
N TRP A 51 34.68 18.84 4.45
CA TRP A 51 33.55 18.27 5.22
C TRP A 51 33.79 18.03 6.72
N GLN A 52 35.05 17.85 7.15
CA GLN A 52 35.42 17.69 8.57
C GLN A 52 35.70 19.02 9.27
N ARG A 53 35.88 20.10 8.51
CA ARG A 53 36.29 21.40 9.03
C ARG A 53 35.08 22.23 9.42
N ARG A 54 35.23 23.05 10.46
CA ARG A 54 34.18 23.92 10.98
C ARG A 54 34.72 25.33 11.22
N SER A 55 34.21 26.30 10.46
CA SER A 55 34.39 27.72 10.73
C SER A 55 33.16 28.49 10.23
N GLU A 56 32.88 29.65 10.81
CA GLU A 56 31.72 30.46 10.38
C GLU A 56 31.94 31.01 8.96
N GLU A 57 33.18 31.28 8.58
CA GLU A 57 33.57 31.68 7.23
C GLU A 57 33.27 30.58 6.21
N LEU A 58 33.57 29.31 6.53
CA LEU A 58 33.26 28.17 5.67
C LEU A 58 31.74 28.00 5.52
N ARG A 59 30.97 28.13 6.61
CA ARG A 59 29.50 28.07 6.56
C ARG A 59 28.91 29.18 5.70
N CYS A 60 29.44 30.39 5.79
CA CYS A 60 29.03 31.51 4.93
C CYS A 60 29.34 31.22 3.46
N LEU A 61 30.54 30.72 3.16
CA LEU A 61 30.93 30.36 1.79
C LEU A 61 30.09 29.22 1.23
N GLU A 62 29.74 28.20 2.02
CA GLU A 62 28.81 27.14 1.61
C GLU A 62 27.44 27.70 1.23
N ARG A 63 26.92 28.68 1.97
CA ARG A 63 25.66 29.35 1.62
C ARG A 63 25.77 30.11 0.29
N GLU A 64 26.88 30.84 0.07
CA GLU A 64 27.14 31.51 -1.21
C GLU A 64 27.20 30.52 -2.38
N ILE A 65 27.95 29.42 -2.23
CA ILE A 65 28.05 28.35 -3.25
C ILE A 65 26.67 27.78 -3.57
N ARG A 66 25.88 27.47 -2.52
CA ARG A 66 24.52 26.92 -2.67
C ARG A 66 23.63 27.86 -3.45
N ASP A 67 23.60 29.14 -3.06
CA ASP A 67 22.68 30.13 -3.60
C ASP A 67 23.05 30.48 -5.06
N ALA A 68 24.35 30.58 -5.39
CA ALA A 68 24.84 30.77 -6.76
C ALA A 68 24.53 29.57 -7.67
N ALA A 69 24.76 28.34 -7.21
CA ALA A 69 24.43 27.13 -7.97
C ALA A 69 22.92 27.04 -8.25
N TYR A 70 22.10 27.37 -7.25
CA TYR A 70 20.65 27.45 -7.37
C TYR A 70 20.17 28.48 -8.38
N LYS A 71 20.74 29.68 -8.36
CA LYS A 71 20.44 30.74 -9.32
C LYS A 71 20.80 30.33 -10.76
N ALA A 72 21.98 29.74 -10.97
CA ALA A 72 22.39 29.21 -12.27
C ALA A 72 21.42 28.14 -12.78
N GLU A 73 21.04 27.21 -11.91
CA GLU A 73 20.16 26.10 -12.25
C GLU A 73 18.75 26.56 -12.61
N ASP A 74 18.15 27.46 -11.82
CA ASP A 74 16.83 28.02 -12.10
C ASP A 74 16.81 28.79 -13.42
N MET A 75 17.89 29.51 -13.73
CA MET A 75 18.01 30.23 -15.01
C MET A 75 18.04 29.29 -16.20
N VAL A 76 18.87 28.23 -16.13
CA VAL A 76 18.99 27.23 -17.20
C VAL A 76 17.67 26.49 -17.41
N GLU A 77 17.06 25.99 -16.32
CA GLU A 77 15.82 25.23 -16.42
C GLU A 77 14.64 26.11 -16.88
N SER A 78 14.54 27.35 -16.39
CA SER A 78 13.49 28.30 -16.83
C SER A 78 13.61 28.63 -18.31
N HIS A 79 14.83 28.79 -18.82
CA HIS A 79 15.07 29.01 -20.24
C HIS A 79 14.62 27.81 -21.09
N ILE A 80 14.95 26.59 -20.65
CA ILE A 80 14.52 25.36 -21.32
C ILE A 80 12.99 25.25 -21.34
N SER A 81 12.30 25.54 -20.22
CA SER A 81 10.83 25.47 -20.18
C SER A 81 10.16 26.43 -21.17
N LYS A 82 10.75 27.62 -21.37
CA LYS A 82 10.24 28.63 -22.33
C LYS A 82 10.47 28.24 -23.80
N ASN A 83 11.46 27.39 -24.10
CA ASN A 83 11.67 26.88 -25.47
C ASN A 83 10.53 26.06 -26.03
N PHE A 84 9.63 25.57 -25.17
CA PHE A 84 8.44 24.82 -25.57
C PHE A 84 7.19 25.70 -25.67
N GLY A 85 7.30 27.03 -25.52
CA GLY A 85 6.20 27.98 -25.74
C GLY A 85 5.98 28.33 -27.22
N GLU A 86 4.80 28.89 -27.54
CA GLU A 86 4.51 29.46 -28.86
C GLU A 86 5.02 30.92 -28.90
N GLU A 87 6.33 31.10 -29.11
CA GLU A 87 6.96 32.43 -29.22
C GLU A 87 7.41 32.72 -30.66
N GLY A 88 7.33 33.98 -31.08
CA GLY A 88 7.84 34.42 -32.38
C GLY A 88 9.38 34.43 -32.44
N PHE A 89 9.96 34.39 -33.65
CA PHE A 89 11.42 34.35 -33.84
C PHE A 89 12.17 35.51 -33.15
N GLN A 90 11.63 36.73 -33.22
CA GLN A 90 12.25 37.92 -32.62
C GLN A 90 12.22 37.90 -31.09
N GLU A 91 11.12 37.42 -30.49
CA GLU A 91 10.98 37.27 -29.04
C GLU A 91 12.00 36.24 -28.50
N ARG A 92 12.17 35.14 -29.24
CA ARG A 92 13.16 34.10 -28.94
C ARG A 92 14.58 34.66 -28.91
N GLN A 93 14.95 35.45 -29.94
CA GLN A 93 16.29 36.02 -30.04
C GLN A 93 16.61 37.01 -28.90
N MET A 94 15.67 37.89 -28.52
CA MET A 94 15.88 38.81 -27.40
C MET A 94 16.01 38.06 -26.06
N ARG A 95 15.20 37.03 -25.85
CA ARG A 95 15.22 36.19 -24.65
C ARG A 95 16.53 35.41 -24.54
N ASP A 96 17.04 34.88 -25.65
CA ASP A 96 18.32 34.16 -25.70
C ASP A 96 19.50 35.11 -25.38
N GLN A 97 19.49 36.33 -25.93
CA GLN A 97 20.48 37.37 -25.58
C GLN A 97 20.42 37.74 -24.09
N THR A 98 19.20 37.96 -23.56
CA THR A 98 19.00 38.29 -22.14
C THR A 98 19.48 37.17 -21.22
N PHE A 99 19.25 35.91 -21.63
CA PHE A 99 19.72 34.74 -20.90
C PHE A 99 21.26 34.69 -20.86
N CYS A 100 21.95 34.89 -21.99
CA CYS A 100 23.42 34.87 -22.04
C CYS A 100 24.03 35.94 -21.12
N VAL A 101 23.52 37.18 -21.17
CA VAL A 101 24.01 38.28 -20.32
C VAL A 101 23.83 37.94 -18.84
N ASN A 102 22.65 37.47 -18.44
CA ASN A 102 22.41 37.11 -17.05
C ASN A 102 23.26 35.91 -16.61
N PHE A 103 23.51 34.96 -17.52
CA PHE A 103 24.27 33.75 -17.21
C PHE A 103 25.76 34.08 -16.99
N GLU A 104 26.32 35.02 -17.75
CA GLU A 104 27.66 35.55 -17.53
C GLU A 104 27.81 36.18 -16.14
N ILE A 105 26.82 36.96 -15.68
CA ILE A 105 26.81 37.53 -14.31
C ILE A 105 26.90 36.44 -13.24
N VAL A 106 26.16 35.33 -13.42
CA VAL A 106 26.21 34.20 -12.47
C VAL A 106 27.53 33.43 -12.58
N ALA A 107 28.09 33.32 -13.78
CA ALA A 107 29.41 32.70 -13.97
C ALA A 107 30.52 33.51 -13.28
N ASP A 108 30.48 34.85 -13.35
CA ASP A 108 31.40 35.74 -12.65
C ASP A 108 31.23 35.67 -11.12
N GLU A 109 29.99 35.53 -10.64
CA GLU A 109 29.69 35.28 -9.22
C GLU A 109 30.35 33.98 -8.75
N ILE A 110 30.26 32.90 -9.54
CA ILE A 110 30.92 31.62 -9.27
C ILE A 110 32.46 31.77 -9.26
N ASP A 111 33.05 32.57 -10.15
CA ASP A 111 34.50 32.81 -10.16
C ASP A 111 34.99 33.55 -8.91
N SER A 112 34.21 34.53 -8.44
CA SER A 112 34.47 35.22 -7.17
C SER A 112 34.43 34.24 -5.99
N ILE A 113 33.44 33.36 -5.95
CA ILE A 113 33.30 32.30 -4.94
C ILE A 113 34.47 31.32 -5.00
N MET A 114 34.89 30.89 -6.19
CA MET A 114 36.06 30.02 -6.36
C MET A 114 37.34 30.67 -5.83
N THR A 115 37.50 31.97 -6.04
CA THR A 115 38.65 32.72 -5.51
C THR A 115 38.66 32.74 -3.98
N LYS A 116 37.49 32.88 -3.33
CA LYS A 116 37.37 32.76 -1.87
C LYS A 116 37.68 31.34 -1.38
N ALA A 117 37.16 30.32 -2.07
CA ALA A 117 37.42 28.91 -1.74
C ALA A 117 38.90 28.57 -1.84
N ALA A 118 39.59 28.99 -2.92
CA ALA A 118 41.02 28.78 -3.10
C ALA A 118 41.85 29.40 -1.97
N LYS A 119 41.52 30.64 -1.54
CA LYS A 119 42.19 31.30 -0.41
C LYS A 119 42.05 30.53 0.90
N LEU A 120 40.87 29.97 1.18
CA LEU A 120 40.67 29.13 2.37
C LEU A 120 41.48 27.83 2.27
N THR A 121 41.52 27.20 1.10
CA THR A 121 42.33 26.00 0.88
C THR A 121 43.82 26.27 1.10
N GLU A 122 44.33 27.41 0.65
CA GLU A 122 45.73 27.82 0.89
C GLU A 122 46.03 28.05 2.38
N LEU A 123 45.12 28.70 3.12
CA LEU A 123 45.26 28.90 4.57
C LEU A 123 45.32 27.57 5.33
N TRP A 124 44.53 26.59 4.89
CA TRP A 124 44.56 25.24 5.44
C TRP A 124 45.86 24.49 5.11
N GLY A 125 46.35 24.64 3.87
CA GLY A 125 47.63 24.05 3.44
C GLY A 125 48.83 24.56 4.23
N ALA A 126 48.74 25.76 4.82
CA ALA A 126 49.77 26.33 5.68
C ALA A 126 49.70 25.87 7.15
N THR A 127 48.60 25.22 7.57
CA THR A 127 48.34 24.86 8.97
C THR A 127 48.30 23.36 9.28
N ASP A 128 48.27 22.45 8.29
CA ASP A 128 48.12 21.01 8.54
C ASP A 128 49.21 20.11 7.93
N LEU A 129 49.79 19.26 8.80
CA LEU A 129 50.63 18.07 8.52
C LEU A 129 49.79 16.82 8.17
N HIS A 130 48.47 16.94 8.06
CA HIS A 130 47.56 15.80 7.86
C HIS A 130 47.12 15.71 6.39
N GLN A 131 47.59 14.66 5.71
CA GLN A 131 47.11 14.27 4.38
C GLN A 131 45.60 14.02 4.41
N SER A 132 44.84 14.88 3.72
CA SER A 132 43.45 14.63 3.36
C SER A 132 43.39 13.40 2.43
N GLN A 133 42.89 12.29 2.95
CA GLN A 133 42.48 11.20 2.07
C GLN A 133 41.15 11.59 1.42
N ARG A 134 41.17 11.69 0.09
CA ARG A 134 39.98 11.89 -0.74
C ARG A 134 38.88 10.94 -0.26
N THR A 135 37.66 11.45 -0.09
CA THR A 135 36.44 10.68 0.13
C THR A 135 36.16 9.78 -1.08
N SER A 136 36.89 8.67 -1.20
CA SER A 136 36.44 7.54 -2.00
C SER A 136 35.18 7.00 -1.34
N LEU A 137 34.13 6.73 -2.13
CA LEU A 137 33.01 5.90 -1.70
C LEU A 137 33.57 4.67 -0.96
N PRO A 138 33.01 4.29 0.21
CA PRO A 138 33.52 3.17 0.97
C PRO A 138 33.66 1.95 0.07
N THR A 139 34.89 1.47 -0.12
CA THR A 139 35.18 0.29 -0.94
C THR A 139 35.17 -0.99 -0.10
N GLY A 140 34.83 -0.89 1.19
CA GLY A 140 34.68 -2.01 2.11
C GLY A 140 33.22 -2.22 2.50
N PRO A 141 32.80 -3.47 2.78
CA PRO A 141 31.45 -3.74 3.29
C PRO A 141 31.29 -3.09 4.66
N SER A 142 30.43 -2.07 4.77
CA SER A 142 29.97 -1.58 6.06
C SER A 142 29.29 -2.74 6.78
N ARG A 143 29.62 -2.96 8.07
CA ARG A 143 28.94 -3.95 8.91
C ARG A 143 27.49 -3.48 9.07
N LEU A 144 26.60 -3.97 8.20
CA LEU A 144 25.17 -3.76 8.35
C LEU A 144 24.74 -4.41 9.68
N PRO A 145 24.03 -3.70 10.56
CA PRO A 145 23.49 -4.30 11.77
C PRO A 145 22.66 -5.54 11.41
N SER A 146 22.96 -6.68 12.04
CA SER A 146 22.09 -7.84 11.96
C SER A 146 20.74 -7.47 12.57
N ILE A 147 19.65 -7.65 11.82
CA ILE A 147 18.30 -7.70 12.41
C ILE A 147 18.33 -8.91 13.34
N GLY A 148 18.48 -8.71 14.65
CA GLY A 148 18.39 -9.85 15.57
C GLY A 148 19.15 -9.78 16.89
N LYS A 149 19.94 -8.76 17.19
CA LYS A 149 20.48 -8.61 18.56
C LYS A 149 20.29 -7.19 19.09
N ASN A 150 19.03 -6.84 19.36
CA ASN A 150 18.66 -5.73 20.25
C ASN A 150 18.87 -6.15 21.72
N ASP A 151 20.06 -6.66 22.06
CA ASP A 151 20.38 -6.94 23.45
C ASP A 151 20.44 -5.59 24.17
N MET A 152 19.44 -5.32 25.00
CA MET A 152 19.36 -4.09 25.77
C MET A 152 20.45 -4.10 26.85
N VAL A 153 21.37 -3.14 26.83
CA VAL A 153 22.46 -3.02 27.84
C VAL A 153 21.92 -2.28 29.05
N GLY A 154 22.15 -2.79 30.26
CA GLY A 154 21.79 -2.13 31.52
C GLY A 154 20.35 -2.33 32.00
N PHE A 155 19.42 -2.77 31.14
CA PHE A 155 17.99 -2.83 31.46
C PHE A 155 17.46 -4.24 31.81
N ARG A 156 18.32 -5.21 32.12
CA ARG A 156 17.89 -6.59 32.42
C ARG A 156 16.97 -6.66 33.65
N ASN A 157 17.33 -5.95 34.72
CA ASN A 157 16.51 -5.89 35.93
C ASN A 157 15.16 -5.22 35.66
N ASP A 158 15.16 -4.19 34.81
CA ASP A 158 13.98 -3.43 34.41
C ASP A 158 13.02 -4.30 33.60
N MET A 159 13.57 -5.08 32.66
CA MET A 159 12.84 -6.08 31.89
C MET A 159 12.19 -7.12 32.82
N MET A 160 12.95 -7.66 33.79
CA MET A 160 12.42 -8.62 34.77
C MET A 160 11.28 -8.04 35.61
N GLN A 161 11.41 -6.80 36.10
CA GLN A 161 10.34 -6.12 36.84
C GLN A 161 9.10 -5.88 35.99
N LEU A 162 9.27 -5.50 34.72
CA LEU A 162 8.15 -5.28 33.81
C LEU A 162 7.43 -6.60 33.46
N MET A 163 8.18 -7.69 33.25
CA MET A 163 7.62 -9.03 33.05
C MET A 163 6.85 -9.55 34.27
N ASP A 164 7.38 -9.35 35.48
CA ASP A 164 6.69 -9.69 36.73
C ASP A 164 5.35 -8.94 36.86
N ARG A 165 5.35 -7.63 36.56
CA ARG A 165 4.11 -6.82 36.57
C ARG A 165 3.10 -7.25 35.52
N LEU A 166 3.56 -7.64 34.32
CA LEU A 166 2.67 -8.14 33.28
C LEU A 166 2.02 -9.46 33.69
N THR A 167 2.80 -10.38 34.24
CA THR A 167 2.37 -11.75 34.55
C THR A 167 1.81 -11.94 35.96
N GLY A 168 1.78 -10.86 36.76
CA GLY A 168 1.27 -10.83 38.13
C GLY A 168 -0.24 -11.06 38.30
N TYR A 169 -0.67 -11.21 39.57
CA TYR A 169 -1.89 -11.93 39.97
C TYR A 169 -3.27 -11.21 40.03
N PRO A 170 -3.49 -9.91 39.75
CA PRO A 170 -4.84 -9.40 39.69
C PRO A 170 -5.53 -9.84 38.38
N PRO A 171 -6.74 -10.44 38.47
CA PRO A 171 -7.46 -10.93 37.30
C PRO A 171 -8.03 -9.79 36.45
N ALA A 172 -8.29 -8.62 37.03
CA ALA A 172 -8.79 -7.45 36.30
C ALA A 172 -7.78 -6.91 35.26
N LEU A 173 -8.30 -6.23 34.25
CA LEU A 173 -7.52 -5.50 33.26
C LEU A 173 -6.64 -4.44 33.95
N GLN A 174 -5.33 -4.49 33.70
CA GLN A 174 -4.38 -3.52 34.23
C GLN A 174 -3.66 -2.77 33.13
N ILE A 175 -3.38 -1.49 33.40
CA ILE A 175 -2.58 -0.64 32.53
C ILE A 175 -1.22 -0.44 33.19
N ILE A 176 -0.16 -0.77 32.45
CA ILE A 176 1.23 -0.61 32.86
C ILE A 176 1.84 0.50 32.03
N GLN A 177 2.12 1.61 32.68
CA GLN A 177 2.73 2.77 32.03
C GLN A 177 4.25 2.67 32.07
N VAL A 178 4.91 2.87 30.94
CA VAL A 178 6.36 3.03 30.83
C VAL A 178 6.63 4.48 30.45
N THR A 179 7.18 5.24 31.38
CA THR A 179 7.40 6.69 31.27
C THR A 179 8.89 7.00 31.17
N GLY A 180 9.22 8.09 30.46
CA GLY A 180 10.60 8.55 30.32
C GLY A 180 10.77 9.49 29.13
N MET A 181 11.89 10.22 29.10
CA MET A 181 12.16 11.20 28.04
C MET A 181 12.30 10.56 26.64
N ALA A 182 12.28 11.39 25.60
CA ALA A 182 12.51 10.95 24.23
C ALA A 182 13.92 10.31 24.08
N GLY A 183 14.03 9.23 23.30
CA GLY A 183 15.31 8.53 23.07
C GLY A 183 15.87 7.73 24.26
N ILE A 184 15.12 7.60 25.38
CA ILE A 184 15.55 6.83 26.57
C ILE A 184 15.42 5.30 26.40
N GLY A 185 14.73 4.83 25.36
CA GLY A 185 14.58 3.40 25.06
C GLY A 185 13.25 2.75 25.50
N LYS A 186 12.18 3.52 25.72
CA LYS A 186 10.84 3.00 26.11
C LYS A 186 10.31 1.93 25.16
N THR A 187 10.25 2.28 23.87
CA THR A 187 9.82 1.39 22.79
C THR A 187 10.71 0.14 22.71
N THR A 188 12.02 0.29 22.92
CA THR A 188 12.97 -0.83 22.94
C THR A 188 12.70 -1.79 24.11
N LEU A 189 12.48 -1.27 25.32
CA LEU A 189 12.14 -2.07 26.50
C LEU A 189 10.82 -2.81 26.29
N ALA A 190 9.78 -2.08 25.87
CA ALA A 190 8.46 -2.64 25.60
C ALA A 190 8.52 -3.73 24.53
N ARG A 191 9.30 -3.55 23.46
CA ARG A 191 9.45 -4.53 22.39
C ARG A 191 10.19 -5.79 22.84
N ASN A 192 11.24 -5.65 23.65
CA ASN A 192 11.95 -6.80 24.20
C ASN A 192 11.08 -7.62 25.15
N VAL A 193 10.30 -6.97 26.02
CA VAL A 193 9.33 -7.65 26.88
C VAL A 193 8.20 -8.27 26.07
N TYR A 194 7.67 -7.55 25.08
CA TYR A 194 6.58 -8.04 24.22
C TYR A 194 7.00 -9.31 23.46
N ASN A 195 8.23 -9.38 22.97
CA ASN A 195 8.77 -10.51 22.20
C ASN A 195 9.33 -11.64 23.06
N ASP A 196 9.39 -11.47 24.39
CA ASP A 196 9.92 -12.51 25.28
C ASP A 196 9.08 -13.80 25.19
N PRO A 197 9.71 -15.00 25.06
CA PRO A 197 8.98 -16.26 24.93
C PRO A 197 8.01 -16.55 26.08
N PHE A 198 8.34 -16.15 27.31
CA PHE A 198 7.48 -16.34 28.46
C PHE A 198 6.24 -15.43 28.39
N VAL A 199 6.42 -14.17 27.97
CA VAL A 199 5.30 -13.24 27.74
C VAL A 199 4.43 -13.71 26.57
N ALA A 200 5.05 -14.19 25.49
CA ALA A 200 4.35 -14.75 24.33
C ALA A 200 3.49 -15.97 24.71
N TYR A 201 4.00 -16.85 25.58
CA TYR A 201 3.27 -17.99 26.10
C TYR A 201 2.13 -17.57 27.04
N HIS A 202 2.35 -16.57 27.89
CA HIS A 202 1.37 -16.11 28.87
C HIS A 202 0.18 -15.37 28.23
N PHE A 203 0.40 -14.66 27.12
CA PHE A 203 -0.62 -13.88 26.40
C PHE A 203 -0.83 -14.46 24.99
N PRO A 204 -1.84 -15.32 24.78
CA PRO A 204 -2.13 -15.90 23.47
C PRO A 204 -2.50 -14.85 22.41
N ILE A 205 -3.17 -13.78 22.81
CA ILE A 205 -3.47 -12.63 21.96
C ILE A 205 -2.53 -11.49 22.32
N ARG A 206 -1.80 -11.00 21.32
CA ARG A 206 -0.90 -9.86 21.46
C ARG A 206 -1.11 -8.89 20.32
N ALA A 207 -1.08 -7.61 20.62
CA ALA A 207 -1.13 -6.55 19.63
C ALA A 207 -0.16 -5.43 19.98
N TRP A 208 0.34 -4.78 18.95
CA TRP A 208 1.18 -3.61 19.04
C TRP A 208 0.64 -2.54 18.09
N VAL A 209 0.44 -1.33 18.62
CA VAL A 209 0.14 -0.14 17.82
C VAL A 209 1.01 1.02 18.30
N SER A 210 1.59 1.75 17.37
CA SER A 210 2.28 3.02 17.65
C SER A 210 1.34 4.16 17.30
N ILE A 211 1.21 5.14 18.20
CA ILE A 211 0.29 6.27 18.06
C ILE A 211 1.12 7.53 17.82
N SER A 212 0.97 8.13 16.64
CA SER A 212 1.53 9.45 16.34
C SER A 212 0.78 10.56 17.09
N GLN A 213 1.39 11.75 17.20
CA GLN A 213 0.73 12.95 17.75
C GLN A 213 -0.62 13.24 17.07
N ASP A 214 -0.66 13.10 15.74
CA ASP A 214 -1.88 13.21 14.94
C ASP A 214 -2.27 11.80 14.44
N TYR A 215 -3.16 11.10 15.15
CA TYR A 215 -3.61 9.75 14.77
C TYR A 215 -5.07 9.74 14.30
N ARG A 216 -5.41 8.78 13.45
CA ARG A 216 -6.81 8.48 13.11
C ARG A 216 -7.26 7.24 13.85
N GLU A 217 -8.33 7.39 14.61
CA GLU A 217 -9.04 6.31 15.29
C GLU A 217 -9.19 5.05 14.42
N ARG A 218 -9.68 5.21 13.19
CA ARG A 218 -9.85 4.11 12.24
C ARG A 218 -8.52 3.39 11.94
N GLU A 219 -7.43 4.14 11.76
CA GLU A 219 -6.13 3.57 11.41
C GLU A 219 -5.52 2.85 12.61
N VAL A 220 -5.73 3.35 13.83
CA VAL A 220 -5.36 2.64 15.06
C VAL A 220 -6.13 1.32 15.19
N LEU A 221 -7.44 1.31 14.94
CA LEU A 221 -8.24 0.08 14.94
C LEU A 221 -7.77 -0.92 13.88
N LEU A 222 -7.53 -0.44 12.66
CA LEU A 222 -7.01 -1.28 11.58
C LEU A 222 -5.61 -1.83 11.92
N SER A 223 -4.75 -1.02 12.53
CA SER A 223 -3.41 -1.43 12.96
C SER A 223 -3.45 -2.47 14.06
N LEU A 224 -4.31 -2.29 15.08
CA LEU A 224 -4.55 -3.28 16.12
C LEU A 224 -5.06 -4.60 15.54
N LEU A 225 -6.06 -4.54 14.65
CA LEU A 225 -6.59 -5.71 13.97
C LEU A 225 -5.54 -6.39 13.09
N ASP A 226 -4.70 -5.63 12.38
CA ASP A 226 -3.62 -6.20 11.55
C ASP A 226 -2.53 -6.85 12.41
N SER A 227 -2.17 -6.21 13.52
CA SER A 227 -1.20 -6.69 14.49
C SER A 227 -1.66 -7.99 15.17
N MET A 228 -2.95 -8.06 15.52
CA MET A 228 -3.62 -9.29 15.98
C MET A 228 -3.90 -10.28 14.84
N LYS A 229 -3.58 -9.91 13.59
CA LYS A 229 -3.77 -10.75 12.41
C LYS A 229 -5.27 -11.04 12.11
N LEU A 230 -6.17 -10.20 12.60
CA LEU A 230 -7.63 -10.27 12.41
C LEU A 230 -8.13 -9.42 11.24
N LEU A 231 -7.28 -8.59 10.65
CA LEU A 231 -7.68 -7.69 9.56
C LEU A 231 -7.90 -8.43 8.22
N SER A 232 -9.02 -8.17 7.55
CA SER A 232 -9.34 -8.68 6.20
C SER A 232 -9.37 -7.56 5.13
N ALA A 233 -9.14 -7.94 3.86
CA ALA A 233 -9.10 -6.99 2.74
C ALA A 233 -10.44 -6.25 2.51
N GLU A 234 -11.56 -6.89 2.86
CA GLU A 234 -12.92 -6.32 2.76
C GLU A 234 -13.16 -5.26 3.85
N MET A 235 -12.70 -5.52 5.09
CA MET A 235 -12.82 -4.58 6.21
C MET A 235 -12.08 -3.27 5.96
N HIS A 236 -10.97 -3.32 5.22
CA HIS A 236 -10.24 -2.13 4.81
C HIS A 236 -11.10 -1.15 4.00
N GLN A 237 -12.02 -1.66 3.17
CA GLN A 237 -12.77 -0.85 2.21
C GLN A 237 -14.22 -0.56 2.62
N GLN A 238 -14.85 -1.42 3.45
CA GLN A 238 -16.31 -1.42 3.62
C GLN A 238 -16.80 -1.19 5.05
N SER A 239 -16.00 -1.50 6.09
CA SER A 239 -16.47 -1.38 7.49
C SER A 239 -16.47 0.07 7.97
N SER A 240 -17.47 0.49 8.76
CA SER A 240 -17.45 1.77 9.48
C SER A 240 -16.45 1.75 10.63
N THR A 241 -16.02 2.91 11.14
CA THR A 241 -15.10 2.95 12.31
C THR A 241 -15.74 2.31 13.55
N GLU A 242 -17.04 2.48 13.75
CA GLU A 242 -17.76 1.88 14.88
C GLU A 242 -17.82 0.35 14.75
N GLY A 243 -18.11 -0.17 13.55
CA GLY A 243 -18.10 -1.61 13.31
C GLY A 243 -16.72 -2.24 13.50
N LEU A 244 -15.63 -1.49 13.24
CA LEU A 244 -14.27 -1.96 13.57
C LEU A 244 -14.02 -2.03 15.08
N LYS A 245 -14.61 -1.15 15.89
CA LYS A 245 -14.51 -1.22 17.35
C LYS A 245 -15.25 -2.41 17.90
N GLU A 246 -16.51 -2.58 17.49
CA GLU A 246 -17.37 -3.69 17.94
C GLU A 246 -16.68 -5.02 17.63
N TYR A 247 -16.20 -5.18 16.40
CA TYR A 247 -15.45 -6.37 16.00
C TYR A 247 -14.17 -6.58 16.82
N LEU A 248 -13.39 -5.52 17.08
CA LEU A 248 -12.18 -5.63 17.89
C LEU A 248 -12.51 -5.97 19.35
N HIS A 249 -13.58 -5.43 19.91
CA HIS A 249 -14.04 -5.72 21.27
C HIS A 249 -14.51 -7.19 21.40
N GLU A 250 -15.39 -7.66 20.51
CA GLU A 250 -15.81 -9.07 20.42
C GLU A 250 -14.60 -10.01 20.20
N SER A 251 -13.60 -9.54 19.45
CA SER A 251 -12.35 -10.26 19.21
C SER A 251 -11.45 -10.38 20.45
N LEU A 252 -11.75 -9.67 21.54
CA LEU A 252 -10.99 -9.72 22.80
C LEU A 252 -11.80 -10.29 23.96
N GLU A 253 -13.12 -10.30 23.85
CA GLU A 253 -14.04 -10.76 24.89
C GLU A 253 -13.75 -12.21 25.31
N GLY A 254 -13.78 -12.44 26.62
CA GLY A 254 -13.52 -13.73 27.27
C GLY A 254 -12.08 -14.25 27.14
N ARG A 255 -11.16 -13.48 26.55
CA ARG A 255 -9.80 -13.92 26.24
C ARG A 255 -8.75 -13.09 26.97
N ARG A 256 -7.57 -13.69 27.16
CA ARG A 256 -6.40 -13.00 27.74
C ARG A 256 -5.60 -12.36 26.61
N PHE A 257 -5.36 -11.05 26.74
CA PHE A 257 -4.61 -10.28 25.75
C PHE A 257 -3.56 -9.36 26.39
N LEU A 258 -2.52 -9.07 25.60
CA LEU A 258 -1.57 -7.98 25.85
C LEU A 258 -1.61 -7.01 24.66
N VAL A 259 -1.99 -5.76 24.92
CA VAL A 259 -1.94 -4.70 23.91
C VAL A 259 -0.85 -3.71 24.29
N VAL A 260 0.08 -3.43 23.38
CA VAL A 260 1.07 -2.37 23.53
C VAL A 260 0.61 -1.16 22.73
N VAL A 261 0.43 -0.05 23.44
CA VAL A 261 0.16 1.27 22.89
C VAL A 261 1.42 2.09 23.04
N ASP A 262 2.13 2.25 21.94
CA ASP A 262 3.46 2.85 21.89
C ASP A 262 3.38 4.34 21.53
N ASP A 263 4.18 5.14 22.23
CA ASP A 263 4.34 6.61 22.13
C ASP A 263 3.03 7.40 22.27
N PHE A 264 2.32 7.21 23.38
CA PHE A 264 1.04 7.88 23.61
C PHE A 264 1.18 9.35 24.06
N TRP A 265 0.51 10.27 23.37
CA TRP A 265 0.71 11.72 23.51
C TRP A 265 -0.38 12.49 24.29
N ASN A 266 -1.65 12.08 24.22
CA ASN A 266 -2.75 12.88 24.75
C ASN A 266 -3.65 12.09 25.73
N PRO A 267 -3.72 12.46 27.02
CA PRO A 267 -4.56 11.77 28.01
C PRO A 267 -6.06 11.73 27.67
N GLU A 268 -6.60 12.72 26.96
CA GLU A 268 -8.03 12.79 26.64
C GLU A 268 -8.47 11.64 25.71
N ASP A 269 -7.58 11.24 24.81
CA ASP A 269 -7.74 10.17 23.84
C ASP A 269 -7.77 8.77 24.47
N TRP A 270 -7.30 8.64 25.72
CA TRP A 270 -7.28 7.35 26.39
C TRP A 270 -8.69 6.82 26.68
N ASN A 271 -9.62 7.72 27.02
CA ASN A 271 -11.01 7.36 27.30
C ASN A 271 -11.66 6.67 26.11
N PHE A 272 -11.30 7.13 24.91
CA PHE A 272 -11.74 6.57 23.65
C PHE A 272 -11.19 5.15 23.44
N LEU A 273 -9.86 4.97 23.53
CA LEU A 273 -9.23 3.66 23.32
C LEU A 273 -9.66 2.63 24.36
N ARG A 274 -9.90 3.08 25.59
CA ARG A 274 -10.33 2.21 26.69
C ARG A 274 -11.64 1.50 26.38
N MET A 275 -12.59 2.14 25.68
CA MET A 275 -13.90 1.53 25.38
C MET A 275 -13.80 0.29 24.47
N ILE A 276 -12.64 0.09 23.83
CA ILE A 276 -12.37 -1.04 22.94
C ILE A 276 -12.02 -2.30 23.72
N PHE A 277 -11.45 -2.16 24.92
CA PHE A 277 -10.84 -3.27 25.65
C PHE A 277 -11.75 -3.81 26.76
N PRO A 278 -12.21 -5.07 26.69
CA PRO A 278 -13.04 -5.66 27.73
C PRO A 278 -12.24 -5.96 29.00
N ASP A 279 -12.91 -5.84 30.16
CA ASP A 279 -12.38 -6.25 31.47
C ASP A 279 -13.13 -7.47 32.01
N ASP A 280 -12.93 -8.61 31.35
CA ASP A 280 -13.58 -9.88 31.69
C ASP A 280 -12.85 -10.65 32.81
N LYS A 281 -11.95 -9.96 33.52
CA LYS A 281 -11.13 -10.54 34.59
C LYS A 281 -10.26 -11.74 34.15
N THR A 282 -9.77 -11.71 32.91
CA THR A 282 -8.95 -12.77 32.29
C THR A 282 -7.44 -12.64 32.57
N GLY A 283 -7.03 -11.60 33.28
CA GLY A 283 -5.62 -11.23 33.49
C GLY A 283 -5.02 -10.44 32.34
N SER A 284 -5.84 -9.79 31.50
CA SER A 284 -5.37 -8.97 30.37
C SER A 284 -4.57 -7.75 30.82
N ARG A 285 -3.67 -7.28 29.95
CA ARG A 285 -2.76 -6.17 30.21
C ARG A 285 -2.73 -5.19 29.03
N ILE A 286 -2.62 -3.90 29.34
CA ILE A 286 -2.27 -2.88 28.36
C ILE A 286 -0.96 -2.24 28.79
N MET A 287 0.06 -2.32 27.95
CA MET A 287 1.32 -1.61 28.16
C MET A 287 1.28 -0.31 27.37
N LEU A 288 1.45 0.81 28.06
CA LEU A 288 1.41 2.14 27.47
C LEU A 288 2.78 2.81 27.61
N THR A 289 3.46 3.12 26.50
CA THR A 289 4.68 3.93 26.55
C THR A 289 4.33 5.40 26.32
N THR A 290 4.89 6.32 27.13
CA THR A 290 4.58 7.75 27.01
C THR A 290 5.72 8.62 27.57
N ARG A 291 5.76 9.89 27.13
CA ARG A 291 6.65 10.92 27.68
C ARG A 291 6.03 11.64 28.88
N LEU A 292 4.72 11.51 29.06
CA LEU A 292 3.97 12.17 30.12
C LEU A 292 4.04 11.38 31.44
N SER A 293 4.12 12.09 32.56
CA SER A 293 4.19 11.47 33.89
C SER A 293 2.85 10.90 34.38
N SER A 294 1.72 11.30 33.77
CA SER A 294 0.38 10.82 34.12
C SER A 294 -0.58 10.93 32.94
N VAL A 295 -1.07 9.78 32.45
CA VAL A 295 -1.98 9.69 31.30
C VAL A 295 -3.27 8.93 31.63
N VAL A 296 -3.28 8.12 32.69
CA VAL A 296 -4.34 7.13 32.98
C VAL A 296 -4.95 7.43 34.35
N ASP A 297 -6.27 7.28 34.45
CA ASP A 297 -7.05 7.45 35.68
C ASP A 297 -6.54 6.52 36.81
N ALA A 298 -6.43 7.05 38.03
CA ALA A 298 -5.90 6.38 39.22
C ALA A 298 -6.60 5.06 39.57
N ARG A 299 -7.81 4.83 39.06
CA ARG A 299 -8.60 3.60 39.28
C ARG A 299 -8.08 2.36 38.54
N TYR A 300 -7.24 2.52 37.51
CA TYR A 300 -6.68 1.42 36.70
C TYR A 300 -5.16 1.29 36.85
N GLN A 301 -4.58 2.04 37.78
CA GLN A 301 -3.14 2.25 37.87
C GLN A 301 -2.44 1.05 38.53
N SER A 302 -1.55 0.42 37.77
CA SER A 302 -0.29 -0.07 38.36
C SER A 302 0.67 1.12 38.47
N PHE A 303 1.57 1.14 39.46
CA PHE A 303 2.56 2.21 39.59
C PHE A 303 3.33 2.39 38.27
N PRO A 304 3.40 3.61 37.69
CA PRO A 304 4.11 3.83 36.44
C PRO A 304 5.57 3.41 36.59
N TYR A 305 6.07 2.72 35.58
CA TYR A 305 7.47 2.37 35.46
C TYR A 305 8.21 3.58 34.89
N HIS A 306 9.13 4.17 35.66
CA HIS A 306 9.93 5.31 35.20
C HIS A 306 11.31 4.82 34.76
N MET A 307 11.62 4.98 33.48
CA MET A 307 12.94 4.63 32.94
C MET A 307 13.99 5.64 33.43
N GLN A 308 15.09 5.11 33.93
CA GLN A 308 16.26 5.89 34.32
C GLN A 308 17.27 5.99 33.18
N PHE A 309 18.17 6.96 33.27
CA PHE A 309 19.35 7.04 32.40
C PHE A 309 20.29 5.88 32.69
N LEU A 310 21.09 5.52 31.68
CA LEU A 310 22.17 4.55 31.86
C LEU A 310 23.21 5.11 32.83
N ASP A 311 23.76 4.23 33.68
CA ASP A 311 24.93 4.57 34.47
C ASP A 311 26.19 4.68 33.58
N GLU A 312 27.29 5.13 34.15
CA GLU A 312 28.54 5.31 33.40
C GLU A 312 29.07 4.00 32.80
N THR A 313 28.85 2.87 33.49
CA THR A 313 29.33 1.56 33.07
C THR A 313 28.54 1.06 31.88
N ASP A 314 27.22 1.11 31.95
CA ASP A 314 26.33 0.70 30.87
C ASP A 314 26.39 1.65 29.69
N SER A 315 26.60 2.95 29.92
CA SER A 315 26.82 3.94 28.87
C SER A 315 28.07 3.63 28.05
N TRP A 316 29.18 3.32 28.73
CA TRP A 316 30.41 2.91 28.07
C TRP A 316 30.26 1.57 27.35
N ASN A 317 29.61 0.59 27.99
CA ASN A 317 29.37 -0.73 27.38
C ASN A 317 28.53 -0.62 26.10
N LEU A 318 27.49 0.22 26.10
CA LEU A 318 26.68 0.49 24.93
C LEU A 318 27.52 1.14 23.83
N LEU A 319 28.22 2.26 24.12
CA LEU A 319 29.05 2.95 23.13
C LEU A 319 30.12 2.03 22.55
N ARG A 320 30.83 1.29 23.41
CA ARG A 320 31.85 0.33 23.00
C ARG A 320 31.28 -0.72 22.06
N ARG A 321 30.11 -1.27 22.37
CA ARG A 321 29.47 -2.28 21.52
C ARG A 321 29.05 -1.71 20.18
N GLU A 322 28.50 -0.50 20.15
CA GLU A 322 28.12 0.17 18.89
C GLU A 322 29.34 0.45 18.00
N VAL A 323 30.50 0.77 18.58
CA VAL A 323 31.71 1.12 17.83
C VAL A 323 32.52 -0.10 17.39
N PHE A 324 32.67 -1.09 18.27
CA PHE A 324 33.58 -2.22 18.08
C PHE A 324 32.85 -3.56 17.83
N GLY A 325 31.54 -3.65 18.11
CA GLY A 325 30.82 -4.92 18.10
C GLY A 325 31.43 -5.90 19.10
N ASP A 326 31.75 -7.10 18.63
CA ASP A 326 32.43 -8.13 19.42
C ASP A 326 33.96 -7.92 19.51
N ASP A 327 34.51 -6.94 18.79
CA ASP A 327 35.95 -6.65 18.80
C ASP A 327 36.39 -5.88 20.08
N SER A 328 37.65 -6.02 20.46
CA SER A 328 38.22 -5.28 21.59
C SER A 328 38.52 -3.82 21.24
N CYS A 329 38.19 -2.89 22.14
CA CYS A 329 38.57 -1.48 22.02
C CYS A 329 40.10 -1.32 22.17
N PRO A 330 40.79 -0.61 21.26
CA PRO A 330 42.21 -0.30 21.41
C PRO A 330 42.49 0.46 22.72
N PRO A 331 43.54 0.10 23.49
CA PRO A 331 43.81 0.70 24.81
C PRO A 331 43.92 2.23 24.79
N GLU A 332 44.47 2.79 23.71
CA GLU A 332 44.68 4.24 23.53
C GLU A 332 43.37 5.04 23.41
N LEU A 333 42.26 4.39 23.03
CA LEU A 333 40.96 5.03 22.82
C LEU A 333 40.01 4.83 24.01
N VAL A 334 40.37 4.00 24.99
CA VAL A 334 39.49 3.64 26.11
C VAL A 334 39.14 4.87 26.95
N GLU A 335 40.13 5.68 27.32
CA GLU A 335 39.90 6.84 28.19
C GLU A 335 39.10 7.93 27.48
N THR A 336 39.45 8.26 26.23
CA THR A 336 38.68 9.21 25.41
C THR A 336 37.26 8.69 25.14
N GLY A 337 37.10 7.38 24.93
CA GLY A 337 35.79 6.75 24.75
C GLY A 337 34.90 6.84 25.99
N LYS A 338 35.47 6.62 27.17
CA LYS A 338 34.77 6.85 28.45
C LYS A 338 34.36 8.31 28.59
N GLU A 339 35.26 9.26 28.30
CA GLU A 339 34.95 10.70 28.33
C GLU A 339 33.76 11.04 27.43
N ILE A 340 33.75 10.55 26.18
CA ILE A 340 32.62 10.73 25.25
C ILE A 340 31.32 10.18 25.86
N SER A 341 31.37 8.95 26.42
CA SER A 341 30.19 8.32 27.01
C SER A 341 29.64 9.09 28.21
N THR A 342 30.52 9.61 29.08
CA THR A 342 30.15 10.45 30.23
C THR A 342 29.52 11.75 29.76
N ASN A 343 30.05 12.37 28.71
CA ASN A 343 29.51 13.60 28.14
C ASN A 343 28.10 13.41 27.53
N CYS A 344 27.74 12.19 27.10
CA CYS A 344 26.39 11.84 26.64
C CYS A 344 25.36 11.69 27.78
N LYS A 345 25.77 11.79 29.06
CA LYS A 345 24.89 11.80 30.25
C LYS A 345 23.89 10.64 30.33
N GLY A 346 24.31 9.45 29.89
CA GLY A 346 23.51 8.23 30.04
C GLY A 346 22.30 8.10 29.13
N LEU A 347 22.17 8.92 28.08
CA LEU A 347 21.07 8.81 27.13
C LEU A 347 21.38 7.81 25.99
N PRO A 348 20.62 6.70 25.86
CA PRO A 348 20.91 5.67 24.86
C PRO A 348 20.94 6.16 23.42
N LEU A 349 19.96 6.98 22.99
CA LEU A 349 19.92 7.47 21.60
C LEU A 349 21.15 8.31 21.24
N ALA A 350 21.63 9.17 22.16
CA ALA A 350 22.84 9.95 21.95
C ALA A 350 24.08 9.05 21.82
N LEU A 351 24.21 8.05 22.69
CA LEU A 351 25.31 7.07 22.65
C LEU A 351 25.31 6.26 21.36
N VAL A 352 24.14 5.79 20.91
CA VAL A 352 23.97 4.98 19.69
C VAL A 352 24.31 5.78 18.44
N VAL A 353 23.89 7.05 18.37
CA VAL A 353 24.17 7.94 17.23
C VAL A 353 25.66 8.34 17.19
N ILE A 354 26.26 8.70 18.32
CA ILE A 354 27.70 8.99 18.40
C ILE A 354 28.52 7.73 18.12
N GLY A 355 28.11 6.58 18.65
CA GLY A 355 28.74 5.29 18.35
C GLY A 355 28.69 4.94 16.87
N GLY A 356 27.55 5.17 16.21
CA GLY A 356 27.40 5.01 14.77
C GLY A 356 28.29 5.95 13.95
N HIS A 357 28.56 7.17 14.44
CA HIS A 357 29.56 8.04 13.82
C HIS A 357 30.98 7.48 13.98
N LEU A 358 31.38 7.15 15.20
CA LEU A 358 32.72 6.66 15.54
C LEU A 358 33.04 5.31 14.88
N SER A 359 32.06 4.43 14.69
CA SER A 359 32.23 3.15 14.00
C SER A 359 32.63 3.30 12.53
N ASN A 360 32.21 4.41 11.91
CA ASN A 360 32.48 4.74 10.50
C ASN A 360 33.59 5.79 10.34
N ALA A 361 34.23 6.21 11.43
CA ALA A 361 35.31 7.17 11.43
C ALA A 361 36.69 6.50 11.56
N ASN A 362 37.74 7.26 11.28
CA ASN A 362 39.09 6.81 11.55
C ASN A 362 39.29 6.62 13.07
N ARG A 363 39.84 5.46 13.45
CA ARG A 363 40.11 5.09 14.85
C ARG A 363 41.40 5.73 15.38
N THR A 364 41.62 7.01 15.08
CA THR A 364 42.78 7.77 15.57
C THR A 364 42.42 8.48 16.87
N LYS A 365 43.40 8.60 17.77
CA LYS A 365 43.23 9.27 19.06
C LYS A 365 42.79 10.73 18.88
N ASP A 366 43.46 11.47 18.00
CA ASP A 366 43.17 12.89 17.72
C ASP A 366 41.71 13.11 17.28
N HIS A 367 41.16 12.20 16.48
CA HIS A 367 39.77 12.30 16.03
C HIS A 367 38.78 12.06 17.17
N TRP A 368 39.07 11.11 18.06
CA TRP A 368 38.25 10.85 19.23
C TRP A 368 38.31 12.00 20.24
N GLU A 369 39.50 12.61 20.44
CA GLU A 369 39.67 13.80 21.28
C GLU A 369 38.86 14.98 20.71
N TYR A 370 38.92 15.19 19.38
CA TYR A 370 38.07 16.18 18.70
C TYR A 370 36.58 15.92 18.92
N VAL A 371 36.11 14.68 18.80
CA VAL A 371 34.70 14.34 19.06
C VAL A 371 34.34 14.61 20.54
N ALA A 372 35.20 14.23 21.47
CA ALA A 372 35.00 14.48 22.90
C ALA A 372 34.83 15.97 23.22
N GLU A 373 35.67 16.84 22.65
CA GLU A 373 35.58 18.29 22.80
C GLU A 373 34.28 18.87 22.21
N ASN A 374 33.85 18.39 21.04
CA ASN A 374 32.61 18.83 20.42
C ASN A 374 31.38 18.42 21.23
N VAL A 375 31.32 17.17 21.71
CA VAL A 375 30.21 16.70 22.57
C VAL A 375 30.19 17.53 23.86
N LYS A 376 31.35 17.77 24.48
CA LYS A 376 31.47 18.58 25.70
C LYS A 376 31.03 20.03 25.50
N SER A 377 31.43 20.68 24.41
CA SER A 377 31.07 22.08 24.13
C SER A 377 29.57 22.25 23.93
N VAL A 378 28.95 21.33 23.18
CA VAL A 378 27.51 21.31 22.95
C VAL A 378 26.71 21.12 24.24
N VAL A 379 27.14 20.19 25.08
CA VAL A 379 26.47 19.86 26.35
C VAL A 379 26.52 21.00 27.37
N ASN A 380 27.53 21.88 27.27
CA ASN A 380 27.69 23.05 28.13
C ASN A 380 26.89 24.27 27.64
N ALA A 381 26.43 24.29 26.38
CA ALA A 381 25.80 25.45 25.75
C ALA A 381 24.26 25.48 25.81
N ALA A 382 23.58 24.37 26.17
CA ALA A 382 22.13 24.26 26.02
C ALA A 382 21.40 23.64 27.24
N ASP A 383 20.19 24.15 27.52
CA ASP A 383 19.25 23.59 28.50
C ASP A 383 18.56 22.30 27.99
N GLU A 384 18.43 22.11 26.67
CA GLU A 384 17.89 20.89 26.02
C GLU A 384 19.01 19.96 25.51
N LYS A 385 19.61 19.23 26.44
CA LYS A 385 20.89 18.48 26.26
C LYS A 385 20.90 17.43 25.14
N CYS A 386 19.77 16.82 24.77
CA CYS A 386 19.74 15.74 23.75
C CYS A 386 19.71 16.27 22.30
N SER A 387 18.94 17.32 22.08
CA SER A 387 18.64 17.87 20.75
C SER A 387 19.88 18.36 20.02
N GLU A 388 20.82 18.94 20.77
CA GLU A 388 22.08 19.43 20.26
C GLU A 388 23.14 18.34 20.10
N ILE A 389 23.18 17.30 20.97
CA ILE A 389 24.08 16.16 20.73
C ILE A 389 23.70 15.45 19.42
N LEU A 390 22.40 15.31 19.13
CA LEU A 390 21.94 14.75 17.87
C LEU A 390 22.33 15.63 16.67
N SER A 391 22.44 16.95 16.82
CA SER A 391 22.81 17.85 15.71
C SER A 391 24.24 17.58 15.22
N LEU A 392 25.13 17.13 16.10
CA LEU A 392 26.47 16.68 15.73
C LEU A 392 26.44 15.53 14.72
N SER A 393 25.43 14.66 14.79
CA SER A 393 25.31 13.55 13.84
C SER A 393 25.09 14.01 12.40
N TYR A 394 24.33 15.08 12.20
CA TYR A 394 24.19 15.74 10.90
C TYR A 394 25.49 16.44 10.49
N ASP A 395 26.14 17.12 11.42
CA ASP A 395 27.37 17.85 11.13
C ASP A 395 28.51 16.92 10.70
N TYR A 396 28.58 15.72 11.30
CA TYR A 396 29.55 14.68 10.98
C TYR A 396 29.21 13.87 9.72
N LEU A 397 28.05 14.05 9.09
CA LEU A 397 27.73 13.38 7.85
C LEU A 397 28.60 13.92 6.69
N PRO A 398 29.15 13.03 5.84
CA PRO A 398 29.68 13.45 4.54
C PRO A 398 28.63 14.24 3.73
N HIS A 399 29.07 15.25 2.97
CA HIS A 399 28.15 16.12 2.23
C HIS A 399 27.24 15.37 1.26
N TYR A 400 27.71 14.27 0.67
CA TYR A 400 26.94 13.45 -0.26
C TYR A 400 25.71 12.78 0.39
N LEU A 401 25.72 12.55 1.71
CA LEU A 401 24.59 11.96 2.45
C LEU A 401 23.61 13.00 2.99
N LYS A 402 24.04 14.24 3.21
CA LYS A 402 23.24 15.27 3.90
C LYS A 402 21.87 15.49 3.23
N ALA A 403 21.83 15.60 1.90
CA ALA A 403 20.56 15.80 1.18
C ALA A 403 19.62 14.59 1.30
N CYS A 404 20.14 13.37 1.16
CA CYS A 404 19.38 12.14 1.33
C CYS A 404 18.82 12.00 2.76
N PHE A 405 19.63 12.33 3.77
CA PHE A 405 19.23 12.33 5.17
C PHE A 405 18.12 13.36 5.46
N LEU A 406 18.29 14.63 5.05
CA LEU A 406 17.25 15.64 5.25
C LEU A 406 15.94 15.27 4.54
N TYR A 407 16.03 14.61 3.38
CA TYR A 407 14.86 14.15 2.63
C TYR A 407 14.10 13.02 3.35
N MET A 408 14.73 12.29 4.29
CA MET A 408 14.02 11.33 5.13
C MET A 408 13.01 12.02 6.06
N GLY A 409 13.33 13.24 6.52
CA GLY A 409 12.46 14.02 7.41
C GLY A 409 11.10 14.38 6.80
N VAL A 410 11.01 14.32 5.47
CA VAL A 410 9.77 14.58 4.72
C VAL A 410 8.72 13.49 4.95
N PHE A 411 9.11 12.25 5.22
CA PHE A 411 8.15 11.17 5.43
C PHE A 411 7.56 11.25 6.85
N PRO A 412 6.31 10.78 7.05
CA PRO A 412 5.78 10.58 8.39
C PRO A 412 6.60 9.52 9.14
N GLU A 413 6.32 9.34 10.43
CA GLU A 413 7.00 8.38 11.33
C GLU A 413 6.76 6.90 10.96
N ASP A 414 5.98 6.65 9.90
CA ASP A 414 5.66 5.33 9.37
C ASP A 414 6.83 4.66 8.62
N GLU A 415 6.64 3.38 8.31
CA GLU A 415 7.55 2.65 7.43
C GLU A 415 7.63 3.24 6.01
N ILE A 416 8.86 3.53 5.59
CA ILE A 416 9.20 4.04 4.27
C ILE A 416 9.61 2.86 3.38
N ARG A 417 8.95 2.71 2.23
CA ARG A 417 9.37 1.72 1.22
C ARG A 417 10.68 2.17 0.56
N VAL A 418 11.74 1.39 0.74
CA VAL A 418 13.08 1.68 0.20
C VAL A 418 13.06 1.83 -1.32
N SER A 419 12.26 1.01 -2.02
CA SER A 419 12.14 1.08 -3.47
C SER A 419 11.57 2.42 -3.97
N LYS A 420 10.77 3.11 -3.15
CA LYS A 420 10.22 4.44 -3.47
C LYS A 420 11.25 5.51 -3.16
N LEU A 421 11.88 5.42 -1.99
CA LEU A 421 12.92 6.35 -1.54
C LEU A 421 14.06 6.48 -2.55
N ILE A 422 14.61 5.35 -3.03
CA ILE A 422 15.69 5.32 -4.02
C ILE A 422 15.30 6.08 -5.30
N LYS A 423 14.07 5.88 -5.80
CA LYS A 423 13.61 6.56 -7.03
C LYS A 423 13.46 8.06 -6.83
N LEU A 424 13.03 8.48 -5.63
CA LEU A 424 12.94 9.89 -5.28
C LEU A 424 14.33 10.53 -5.18
N TRP A 425 15.29 9.91 -4.48
CA TRP A 425 16.66 10.41 -4.42
C TRP A 425 17.33 10.52 -5.81
N ALA A 426 17.07 9.56 -6.70
CA ALA A 426 17.53 9.62 -8.08
C ALA A 426 16.89 10.78 -8.86
N ALA A 427 15.57 10.95 -8.77
CA ALA A 427 14.84 12.01 -9.46
C ALA A 427 15.22 13.41 -8.96
N GLU A 428 15.45 13.56 -7.65
CA GLU A 428 15.91 14.80 -7.03
C GLU A 428 17.31 15.22 -7.48
N GLY A 429 18.15 14.27 -7.92
CA GLY A 429 19.54 14.50 -8.33
C GLY A 429 20.55 14.47 -7.16
N PHE A 430 20.24 13.78 -6.06
CA PHE A 430 21.12 13.70 -4.89
C PHE A 430 22.32 12.76 -5.06
N LEU A 431 22.23 11.85 -6.02
CA LEU A 431 23.16 10.72 -6.16
C LEU A 431 24.31 11.09 -7.10
N LYS A 432 25.56 10.92 -6.66
CA LYS A 432 26.76 11.15 -7.48
C LYS A 432 26.93 9.96 -8.44
N PRO A 433 26.93 10.15 -9.78
CA PRO A 433 27.08 9.05 -10.72
C PRO A 433 28.46 8.40 -10.60
N VAL A 434 28.50 7.09 -10.40
CA VAL A 434 29.74 6.30 -10.27
C VAL A 434 29.89 5.42 -11.50
N ARG A 435 31.08 5.42 -12.12
CA ARG A 435 31.34 4.59 -13.30
C ARG A 435 31.15 3.12 -12.95
N GLY A 436 30.29 2.43 -13.72
CA GLY A 436 30.03 1.00 -13.54
C GLY A 436 28.95 0.63 -12.52
N LYS A 437 28.33 1.62 -11.84
CA LYS A 437 27.19 1.39 -10.94
C LYS A 437 25.94 2.11 -11.44
N THR A 438 24.76 1.55 -11.21
CA THR A 438 23.50 2.27 -11.46
C THR A 438 23.22 3.28 -10.33
N LEU A 439 22.32 4.24 -10.56
CA LEU A 439 21.93 5.19 -9.51
C LEU A 439 21.25 4.47 -8.33
N GLU A 440 20.53 3.40 -8.62
CA GLU A 440 19.84 2.58 -7.63
C GLU A 440 20.84 1.85 -6.73
N GLU A 441 21.97 1.38 -7.28
CA GLU A 441 23.07 0.79 -6.50
C GLU A 441 23.77 1.84 -5.62
N VAL A 442 24.05 3.03 -6.16
CA VAL A 442 24.61 4.16 -5.38
C VAL A 442 23.64 4.57 -4.26
N ALA A 443 22.33 4.57 -4.52
CA ALA A 443 21.32 4.88 -3.50
C ALA A 443 21.22 3.80 -2.42
N GLU A 444 21.33 2.52 -2.77
CA GLU A 444 21.42 1.41 -1.81
C GLU A 444 22.66 1.57 -0.91
N GLU A 445 23.80 1.99 -1.46
CA GLU A 445 25.03 2.31 -0.70
C GLU A 445 24.83 3.50 0.25
N TYR A 446 24.23 4.61 -0.23
CA TYR A 446 23.96 5.78 0.62
C TYR A 446 23.01 5.43 1.78
N LEU A 447 21.99 4.60 1.51
CA LEU A 447 21.09 4.12 2.56
C LEU A 447 21.84 3.21 3.55
N GLY A 448 22.69 2.31 3.05
CA GLY A 448 23.55 1.47 3.88
C GLY A 448 24.45 2.29 4.80
N ASP A 449 25.04 3.37 4.30
CA ASP A 449 25.86 4.29 5.10
C ASP A 449 25.04 4.97 6.20
N LEU A 450 23.84 5.48 5.89
CA LEU A 450 22.96 6.10 6.89
C LEU A 450 22.52 5.11 7.98
N ILE A 451 22.27 3.85 7.60
CA ILE A 451 21.92 2.78 8.54
C ILE A 451 23.13 2.41 9.40
N SER A 452 24.32 2.28 8.82
CA SER A 452 25.55 1.96 9.56
C SER A 452 25.94 3.03 10.58
N ARG A 453 25.44 4.26 10.40
CA ARG A 453 25.60 5.40 11.32
C ARG A 453 24.47 5.49 12.36
N ASN A 454 23.59 4.49 12.42
CA ASN A 454 22.45 4.41 13.32
C ASN A 454 21.43 5.58 13.19
N LEU A 455 21.39 6.23 12.03
CA LEU A 455 20.44 7.32 11.77
C LEU A 455 19.10 6.81 11.22
N ILE A 456 19.11 5.65 10.56
CA ILE A 456 17.95 5.03 9.92
C ILE A 456 17.82 3.58 10.40
N LEU A 457 16.60 3.17 10.75
CA LEU A 457 16.29 1.85 11.27
C LEU A 457 15.76 0.94 10.16
N ILE A 458 16.12 -0.34 10.19
CA ILE A 458 15.56 -1.34 9.27
C ILE A 458 14.28 -1.91 9.89
N SER A 459 13.16 -1.82 9.16
CA SER A 459 11.88 -2.36 9.61
C SER A 459 11.65 -3.77 9.05
N GLU A 460 11.73 -3.94 7.72
CA GLU A 460 11.55 -5.25 7.08
C GLU A 460 12.67 -5.55 6.07
N LYS A 461 13.11 -6.81 6.04
CA LYS A 461 13.89 -7.38 4.93
C LYS A 461 12.99 -8.13 3.94
N SER A 462 13.36 -8.06 2.68
CA SER A 462 12.76 -8.85 1.61
C SER A 462 13.26 -10.30 1.66
N SER A 463 12.58 -11.18 0.90
CA SER A 463 12.93 -12.59 0.77
C SER A 463 14.34 -12.86 0.18
N THR A 464 15.04 -11.83 -0.30
CA THR A 464 16.44 -11.94 -0.78
C THR A 464 17.43 -11.31 0.21
N GLY A 465 17.02 -11.03 1.46
CA GLY A 465 17.82 -10.35 2.48
C GLY A 465 17.98 -8.83 2.29
N LYS A 466 17.60 -8.27 1.13
CA LYS A 466 17.64 -6.81 0.88
C LYS A 466 16.61 -6.06 1.73
N ILE A 467 16.91 -4.83 2.13
CA ILE A 467 16.00 -3.98 2.91
C ILE A 467 14.75 -3.63 2.07
N LYS A 468 13.57 -3.89 2.62
CA LYS A 468 12.27 -3.64 1.97
C LYS A 468 11.65 -2.35 2.49
N THR A 469 11.63 -2.17 3.80
CA THR A 469 11.15 -0.96 4.48
C THR A 469 12.15 -0.52 5.56
N CYS A 470 12.20 0.79 5.79
CA CYS A 470 13.01 1.42 6.82
C CYS A 470 12.20 2.51 7.52
N SER A 471 12.62 2.93 8.72
CA SER A 471 12.01 4.03 9.46
C SER A 471 13.07 4.98 10.01
N ILE A 472 12.64 6.18 10.41
CA ILE A 472 13.47 7.19 11.05
C ILE A 472 12.96 7.43 12.47
N HIS A 473 13.86 7.52 13.44
CA HIS A 473 13.48 7.81 14.83
C HIS A 473 12.95 9.25 14.94
N ASP A 474 11.91 9.48 15.75
CA ASP A 474 11.22 10.78 15.90
C ASP A 474 12.17 11.98 16.13
N MET A 475 13.10 11.92 17.08
CA MET A 475 14.07 12.97 17.37
C MET A 475 15.05 13.22 16.22
N VAL A 476 15.39 12.17 15.47
CA VAL A 476 16.26 12.26 14.29
C VAL A 476 15.48 12.91 13.13
N ARG A 477 14.20 12.59 12.99
CA ARG A 477 13.29 13.24 12.04
C ARG A 477 13.10 14.73 12.38
N ASP A 478 12.90 15.08 13.65
CA ASP A 478 12.82 16.48 14.09
C ASP A 478 14.11 17.24 13.81
N LEU A 479 15.26 16.60 14.00
CA LEU A 479 16.55 17.15 13.58
C LEU A 479 16.59 17.39 12.06
N CYS A 480 16.15 16.41 11.24
CA CYS A 480 16.07 16.60 9.79
C CYS A 480 15.20 17.80 9.43
N LEU A 481 14.03 17.97 10.05
CA LEU A 481 13.12 19.08 9.77
C LEU A 481 13.72 20.44 10.16
N ARG A 482 14.33 20.54 11.35
CA ARG A 482 15.02 21.78 11.78
C ARG A 482 16.17 22.13 10.85
N LYS A 483 17.04 21.17 10.53
CA LYS A 483 18.17 21.38 9.60
C LYS A 483 17.70 21.68 8.18
N ALA A 484 16.60 21.06 7.73
CA ALA A 484 16.01 21.38 6.44
C ALA A 484 15.45 22.81 6.40
N GLN A 485 14.89 23.32 7.50
CA GLN A 485 14.43 24.70 7.61
C GLN A 485 15.61 25.69 7.61
N GLU A 486 16.67 25.43 8.39
CA GLU A 486 17.92 26.23 8.40
C GLU A 486 18.54 26.34 7.00
N GLU A 487 18.48 25.26 6.23
CA GLU A 487 19.07 25.15 4.90
C GLU A 487 18.11 25.53 3.76
N ARG A 488 16.87 25.92 4.07
CA ARG A 488 15.78 26.15 3.09
C ARG A 488 15.60 25.00 2.10
N PHE A 489 15.75 23.77 2.60
CA PHE A 489 15.78 22.56 1.79
C PHE A 489 14.40 22.05 1.38
N CYS A 490 13.47 21.99 2.35
CA CYS A 490 12.08 21.58 2.15
C CYS A 490 11.14 22.28 3.13
N HIS A 491 9.86 22.32 2.78
CA HIS A 491 8.77 22.80 3.62
C HIS A 491 7.71 21.71 3.74
N VAL A 492 7.51 21.25 4.97
CA VAL A 492 6.48 20.26 5.32
C VAL A 492 5.34 21.03 5.96
N THR A 493 4.14 20.94 5.39
CA THR A 493 2.97 21.71 5.86
C THR A 493 1.69 20.89 5.73
N ASN A 494 0.72 21.22 6.58
CA ASN A 494 -0.64 20.69 6.51
C ASN A 494 -1.59 21.68 5.81
N ASN A 495 -1.11 22.91 5.54
CA ASN A 495 -1.87 23.99 4.91
C ASN A 495 -1.17 24.47 3.63
N VAL A 496 -1.89 24.43 2.51
CA VAL A 496 -1.43 24.81 1.16
C VAL A 496 -1.25 26.34 1.01
N PHE A 497 -1.70 27.14 1.98
CA PHE A 497 -1.69 28.61 1.93
C PHE A 497 -0.68 29.26 2.89
N ALA A 498 0.25 28.51 3.48
CA ALA A 498 1.26 29.08 4.37
C ALA A 498 2.26 29.99 3.61
N GLU A 499 2.62 31.15 4.18
CA GLU A 499 3.55 32.10 3.55
C GLU A 499 4.95 31.50 3.28
N GLY A 500 5.35 30.49 4.04
CA GLY A 500 6.65 29.79 3.91
C GLY A 500 6.84 29.02 2.59
N ILE A 501 5.78 28.84 1.80
CA ILE A 501 5.81 28.08 0.54
C ILE A 501 6.60 28.82 -0.55
N LYS A 502 6.64 30.16 -0.52
CA LYS A 502 7.24 31.01 -1.58
C LYS A 502 8.74 30.78 -1.80
N TYR A 503 9.46 30.26 -0.81
CA TYR A 503 10.92 30.13 -0.83
C TYR A 503 11.42 28.69 -0.79
N SER A 504 10.51 27.70 -0.76
CA SER A 504 10.89 26.30 -0.65
C SER A 504 11.05 25.64 -2.02
N ARG A 505 12.16 24.90 -2.22
CA ARG A 505 12.35 24.07 -3.41
C ARG A 505 11.55 22.77 -3.38
N ARG A 506 11.12 22.32 -2.19
CA ARG A 506 10.42 21.03 -2.02
C ARG A 506 9.25 21.23 -1.09
N LEU A 507 8.06 20.94 -1.60
CA LEU A 507 6.81 21.07 -0.87
C LEU A 507 6.27 19.68 -0.57
N CYS A 508 6.03 19.43 0.71
CA CYS A 508 5.50 18.16 1.19
C CYS A 508 4.23 18.45 1.96
N ILE A 509 3.12 17.93 1.45
CA ILE A 509 1.78 18.18 1.98
C ILE A 509 1.26 16.87 2.56
N HIS A 510 1.19 16.85 3.89
CA HIS A 510 0.55 15.79 4.65
C HIS A 510 -0.69 16.38 5.33
N PRO A 511 -1.91 16.12 4.84
CA PRO A 511 -3.11 16.52 5.54
C PRO A 511 -3.31 15.53 6.70
N TRP A 512 -2.82 15.91 7.88
CA TRP A 512 -3.18 15.27 9.15
C TRP A 512 -4.50 15.88 9.66
N GLY A 513 -5.53 15.04 9.88
CA GLY A 513 -6.72 15.36 10.72
C GLY A 513 -7.72 16.45 10.28
N THR A 514 -8.99 16.25 10.68
CA THR A 514 -10.20 17.12 10.69
C THR A 514 -10.67 17.94 9.47
N PHE A 515 -9.82 18.39 8.55
CA PHE A 515 -10.28 19.30 7.47
C PHE A 515 -11.05 18.63 6.32
N HIS A 516 -11.11 17.29 6.30
CA HIS A 516 -11.82 16.56 5.25
C HIS A 516 -13.35 16.74 5.30
N LYS A 517 -13.93 17.21 6.43
CA LYS A 517 -15.36 17.52 6.56
C LYS A 517 -15.71 18.98 6.28
N GLU A 518 -14.81 19.91 6.56
CA GLU A 518 -15.07 21.34 6.34
C GLU A 518 -14.94 21.72 4.86
N TRP A 519 -14.00 21.10 4.13
CA TRP A 519 -13.78 21.40 2.71
C TRP A 519 -14.80 20.72 1.79
N SER A 520 -15.27 19.52 2.14
CA SER A 520 -16.32 18.81 1.37
C SER A 520 -17.70 19.48 1.45
N ASN A 521 -17.89 20.42 2.39
CA ASN A 521 -19.12 21.18 2.58
C ASN A 521 -18.99 22.65 2.17
N SER A 522 -17.84 23.10 1.64
CA SER A 522 -17.63 24.50 1.28
C SER A 522 -17.64 24.70 -0.24
N ASP A 523 -18.82 24.80 -0.83
CA ASP A 523 -19.04 25.37 -2.17
C ASP A 523 -18.66 26.87 -2.25
N ASN A 524 -18.03 27.46 -1.22
CA ASN A 524 -17.89 28.91 -1.04
C ASN A 524 -16.46 29.41 -0.73
N LEU A 525 -15.39 28.63 -0.95
CA LEU A 525 -14.04 29.20 -0.94
C LEU A 525 -13.70 29.80 -2.31
N ASN A 526 -14.35 30.92 -2.63
CA ASN A 526 -13.80 31.93 -3.54
C ASN A 526 -12.58 32.59 -2.88
N VAL A 527 -11.52 31.81 -2.68
CA VAL A 527 -10.21 32.35 -2.34
C VAL A 527 -9.49 32.50 -3.66
N ASN A 528 -9.56 33.67 -4.26
CA ASN A 528 -8.57 34.10 -5.26
C ASN A 528 -7.28 34.40 -4.48
N PRO A 529 -6.28 33.52 -4.48
CA PRO A 529 -5.01 33.89 -3.91
C PRO A 529 -4.29 34.67 -5.01
N SER A 530 -3.83 35.88 -4.69
CA SER A 530 -2.76 36.52 -5.46
C SER A 530 -1.47 35.69 -5.32
N MET A 531 -1.45 34.47 -5.87
CA MET A 531 -0.29 33.59 -5.92
C MET A 531 0.69 34.20 -6.93
N GLY A 532 1.60 35.03 -6.44
CA GLY A 532 2.85 35.26 -7.14
C GLY A 532 3.51 33.90 -7.47
N SER A 533 4.11 33.81 -8.66
CA SER A 533 4.73 32.58 -9.21
C SER A 533 5.50 31.77 -8.15
N LEU A 534 5.07 30.53 -7.88
CA LEU A 534 5.80 29.53 -7.08
C LEU A 534 6.97 28.92 -7.88
N ALA A 535 7.70 29.77 -8.60
CA ALA A 535 8.72 29.41 -9.57
C ALA A 535 9.79 28.41 -9.09
N PRO A 536 10.28 28.40 -7.82
CA PRO A 536 11.40 27.54 -7.44
C PRO A 536 11.01 26.13 -6.99
N VAL A 537 9.70 25.80 -6.92
CA VAL A 537 9.25 24.49 -6.44
C VAL A 537 9.62 23.40 -7.44
N ARG A 538 10.45 22.45 -7.00
CA ARG A 538 10.94 21.31 -7.79
C ARG A 538 10.32 19.98 -7.38
N SER A 539 9.72 19.89 -6.21
CA SER A 539 9.12 18.64 -5.73
C SER A 539 7.83 18.91 -5.00
N ILE A 540 6.80 18.13 -5.34
CA ILE A 540 5.52 18.09 -4.65
C ILE A 540 5.23 16.65 -4.27
N LEU A 541 5.23 16.39 -2.97
CA LEU A 541 4.79 15.12 -2.39
C LEU A 541 3.46 15.39 -1.69
N CYS A 542 2.36 14.92 -2.26
CA CYS A 542 1.01 15.21 -1.79
C CYS A 542 0.22 13.94 -1.52
N SER A 543 -0.25 13.77 -0.29
CA SER A 543 -0.96 12.57 0.12
C SER A 543 -2.48 12.61 -0.10
N VAL A 544 -3.11 13.80 -0.23
CA VAL A 544 -4.56 13.92 -0.55
C VAL A 544 -4.83 15.24 -1.30
N PHE A 545 -5.83 15.24 -2.20
CA PHE A 545 -6.35 16.42 -2.94
C PHE A 545 -5.46 17.05 -4.02
N ALA A 546 -4.83 16.20 -4.84
CA ALA A 546 -4.18 16.65 -6.07
C ALA A 546 -5.16 17.43 -6.99
N GLY A 547 -6.39 16.94 -7.14
CA GLY A 547 -7.38 17.54 -8.04
C GLY A 547 -7.68 19.01 -7.76
N GLU A 548 -7.62 19.47 -6.50
CA GLU A 548 -7.91 20.88 -6.16
C GLU A 548 -6.71 21.80 -6.34
N ILE A 549 -5.51 21.35 -5.93
CA ILE A 549 -4.25 22.07 -6.21
C ILE A 549 -4.08 22.25 -7.73
N TYR A 550 -4.45 21.25 -8.52
CA TYR A 550 -4.41 21.29 -9.98
C TYR A 550 -5.58 22.03 -10.63
N LYS A 551 -6.79 22.03 -10.05
CA LYS A 551 -7.93 22.81 -10.58
C LYS A 551 -7.79 24.32 -10.34
N SER A 552 -7.11 24.73 -9.26
CA SER A 552 -6.92 26.14 -8.92
C SER A 552 -5.72 26.78 -9.62
N SER A 553 -4.85 25.98 -10.24
CA SER A 553 -3.64 26.46 -10.89
C SER A 553 -3.58 25.92 -12.31
N ASP A 554 -3.60 26.81 -13.31
CA ASP A 554 -3.63 26.50 -14.75
C ASP A 554 -2.35 25.78 -15.27
N GLY A 555 -1.68 24.95 -14.46
CA GLY A 555 -0.43 24.26 -14.78
C GLY A 555 0.81 25.16 -14.91
N LYS A 556 0.63 26.46 -15.16
CA LYS A 556 1.70 27.45 -15.37
C LYS A 556 2.51 27.81 -14.13
N HIS A 557 2.08 27.37 -12.94
CA HIS A 557 2.64 27.80 -11.66
C HIS A 557 3.86 26.99 -11.19
N PHE A 558 4.14 25.82 -11.79
CA PHE A 558 5.25 24.93 -11.40
C PHE A 558 6.17 24.55 -12.58
N PRO A 559 6.80 25.52 -13.26
CA PRO A 559 7.55 25.28 -14.50
C PRO A 559 8.86 24.48 -14.30
N LEU A 560 9.34 24.33 -13.06
CA LEU A 560 10.61 23.67 -12.70
C LEU A 560 10.41 22.33 -11.96
N LEU A 561 9.20 21.77 -12.01
CA LEU A 561 8.85 20.57 -11.24
C LEU A 561 9.59 19.32 -11.77
N ARG A 562 10.30 18.64 -10.87
CA ARG A 562 11.03 17.37 -11.10
C ARG A 562 10.31 16.16 -10.52
N VAL A 563 9.74 16.31 -9.33
CA VAL A 563 9.08 15.21 -8.61
C VAL A 563 7.63 15.58 -8.36
N LEU A 564 6.73 14.74 -8.87
CA LEU A 564 5.31 14.80 -8.59
C LEU A 564 4.83 13.44 -8.09
N ASP A 565 4.51 13.35 -6.81
CA ASP A 565 3.95 12.14 -6.21
C ASP A 565 2.61 12.43 -5.56
N LEU A 566 1.57 11.90 -6.19
CA LEU A 566 0.18 12.10 -5.82
C LEU A 566 -0.39 10.76 -5.38
N LYS A 567 -0.73 10.63 -4.10
CA LYS A 567 -1.50 9.46 -3.62
C LYS A 567 -3.00 9.57 -3.98
N GLY A 568 -3.47 10.78 -4.31
CA GLY A 568 -4.85 11.05 -4.71
C GLY A 568 -5.17 10.59 -6.14
N LYS A 569 -6.48 10.51 -6.43
CA LYS A 569 -6.97 10.14 -7.77
C LYS A 569 -6.97 11.37 -8.67
N LEU A 570 -6.42 11.23 -9.87
CA LEU A 570 -6.33 12.31 -10.86
C LEU A 570 -6.81 11.82 -12.24
N GLU A 571 -7.32 12.75 -13.04
CA GLU A 571 -7.60 12.53 -14.46
C GLU A 571 -6.38 12.95 -15.29
N TRP A 572 -6.00 12.11 -16.26
CA TRP A 572 -4.80 12.32 -17.08
C TRP A 572 -4.87 13.61 -17.90
N ASP A 573 -6.06 14.02 -18.32
CA ASP A 573 -6.29 15.23 -19.12
C ASP A 573 -5.73 16.48 -18.42
N LEU A 574 -5.76 16.51 -17.08
CA LEU A 574 -5.20 17.59 -16.25
C LEU A 574 -3.66 17.62 -16.27
N ILE A 575 -2.98 16.50 -16.56
CA ILE A 575 -1.52 16.44 -16.68
C ILE A 575 -1.08 16.75 -18.12
N GLY A 576 -1.85 16.29 -19.11
CA GLY A 576 -1.52 16.44 -20.53
C GLY A 576 -1.44 17.89 -21.01
N GLU A 577 -2.17 18.80 -20.38
CA GLU A 577 -2.13 20.24 -20.67
C GLU A 577 -0.90 20.94 -20.06
N ILE A 578 -0.16 20.28 -19.16
CA ILE A 578 0.95 20.87 -18.40
C ILE A 578 2.30 20.44 -18.99
N LYS A 579 3.07 21.42 -19.50
CA LYS A 579 4.44 21.22 -20.01
C LYS A 579 5.43 21.03 -18.85
N LEU A 580 5.41 19.86 -18.21
CA LEU A 580 6.33 19.49 -17.11
C LEU A 580 7.70 19.01 -17.63
N VAL A 581 8.40 19.87 -18.37
CA VAL A 581 9.63 19.52 -19.10
C VAL A 581 10.67 18.86 -18.22
N HIS A 582 10.89 19.40 -17.01
CA HIS A 582 11.92 18.95 -16.06
C HIS A 582 11.52 17.75 -15.21
N SER A 583 10.32 17.20 -15.40
CA SER A 583 9.82 16.10 -14.58
C SER A 583 10.65 14.83 -14.78
N ARG A 584 11.07 14.25 -13.66
CA ARG A 584 11.87 13.01 -13.56
C ARG A 584 11.10 11.90 -12.86
N TYR A 585 10.16 12.23 -11.99
CA TYR A 585 9.33 11.28 -11.27
C TYR A 585 7.88 11.73 -11.31
N LEU A 586 7.01 10.87 -11.85
CA LEU A 586 5.57 11.07 -11.90
C LEU A 586 4.85 9.86 -11.32
N SER A 587 4.04 10.07 -10.29
CA SER A 587 3.24 9.05 -9.61
C SER A 587 1.84 9.55 -9.33
N PHE A 588 0.82 8.82 -9.80
CA PHE A 588 -0.58 9.13 -9.53
C PHE A 588 -1.47 7.90 -9.72
N SER A 589 -2.72 7.99 -9.25
CA SER A 589 -3.74 6.93 -9.41
C SER A 589 -4.92 7.43 -10.23
N SER A 590 -5.61 6.54 -10.96
CA SER A 590 -6.82 6.88 -11.73
C SER A 590 -7.83 5.73 -11.79
N PHE A 591 -9.12 6.08 -11.87
CA PHE A 591 -10.21 5.11 -12.04
C PHE A 591 -10.44 4.69 -13.49
N LYS A 592 -10.03 5.54 -14.45
CA LYS A 592 -10.27 5.34 -15.87
C LYS A 592 -9.08 4.60 -16.51
N LYS A 593 -9.32 4.04 -17.69
CA LYS A 593 -8.22 3.63 -18.58
C LYS A 593 -7.50 4.90 -19.06
N ILE A 594 -6.19 4.84 -19.16
CA ILE A 594 -5.37 5.98 -19.58
C ILE A 594 -4.71 5.65 -20.91
N SER A 595 -4.92 6.50 -21.91
CA SER A 595 -4.15 6.49 -23.14
C SER A 595 -3.17 7.65 -23.09
N ILE A 596 -1.88 7.34 -23.04
CA ILE A 596 -0.86 8.38 -23.01
C ILE A 596 -0.76 9.03 -24.41
N PRO A 597 -0.87 10.36 -24.54
CA PRO A 597 -0.86 11.03 -25.83
C PRO A 597 0.51 10.95 -26.50
N LYS A 598 0.52 10.96 -27.83
CA LYS A 598 1.75 10.91 -28.66
C LYS A 598 2.73 12.05 -28.41
N THR A 599 2.23 13.19 -27.92
CA THR A 599 3.01 14.39 -27.58
C THR A 599 3.77 14.27 -26.24
N LEU A 600 3.51 13.22 -25.44
CA LEU A 600 4.12 13.07 -24.11
C LEU A 600 5.65 13.03 -24.11
N PRO A 601 6.33 12.32 -25.02
CA PRO A 601 7.78 12.33 -25.08
C PRO A 601 8.36 13.72 -25.32
N ASP A 602 7.61 14.63 -25.96
CA ASP A 602 8.07 16.02 -26.15
C ASP A 602 7.95 16.86 -24.88
N SER A 603 6.94 16.60 -24.05
CA SER A 603 6.71 17.35 -22.80
C SER A 603 7.42 16.78 -21.57
N LEU A 604 7.84 15.51 -21.58
CA LEU A 604 8.43 14.81 -20.42
C LEU A 604 9.80 14.17 -20.72
N ARG A 605 10.66 14.82 -21.53
CA ARG A 605 11.93 14.24 -22.02
C ARG A 605 12.90 13.75 -20.94
N PHE A 606 12.86 14.36 -19.75
CA PHE A 606 13.73 14.02 -18.62
C PHE A 606 13.14 12.95 -17.69
N LEU A 607 11.98 12.37 -18.02
CA LEU A 607 11.29 11.43 -17.13
C LEU A 607 12.11 10.15 -16.93
N GLN A 608 12.30 9.79 -15.67
CA GLN A 608 13.03 8.59 -15.26
C GLN A 608 12.08 7.53 -14.67
N THR A 609 11.06 7.96 -13.94
CA THR A 609 10.09 7.09 -13.29
C THR A 609 8.67 7.52 -13.62
N LEU A 610 7.87 6.58 -14.13
CA LEU A 610 6.43 6.74 -14.30
C LEU A 610 5.70 5.64 -13.53
N ILE A 611 4.84 6.06 -12.59
CA ILE A 611 3.98 5.19 -11.80
C ILE A 611 2.53 5.60 -12.04
N VAL A 612 1.74 4.69 -12.60
CA VAL A 612 0.31 4.94 -12.82
C VAL A 612 -0.48 3.76 -12.30
N ASP A 613 -1.18 3.98 -11.19
CA ASP A 613 -2.11 2.99 -10.65
C ASP A 613 -3.49 3.20 -11.26
N CYS A 614 -3.81 2.45 -12.30
CA CYS A 614 -5.11 2.45 -12.94
C CYS A 614 -5.43 1.08 -13.54
N LYS A 615 -6.66 0.92 -14.06
CA LYS A 615 -7.10 -0.36 -14.63
C LYS A 615 -6.26 -0.79 -15.84
N GLU A 616 -5.87 0.14 -16.71
CA GLU A 616 -5.21 -0.13 -17.99
C GLU A 616 -4.54 1.14 -18.54
N VAL A 617 -3.30 1.01 -19.01
CA VAL A 617 -2.49 2.08 -19.63
C VAL A 617 -2.07 1.67 -21.05
N HIS A 618 -2.36 2.51 -22.04
CA HIS A 618 -1.84 2.37 -23.40
C HIS A 618 -0.71 3.37 -23.61
N LEU A 619 0.50 2.86 -23.90
CA LEU A 619 1.65 3.69 -24.23
C LEU A 619 1.73 3.96 -25.74
N PRO A 620 2.09 5.18 -26.17
CA PRO A 620 2.32 5.50 -27.57
C PRO A 620 3.67 4.94 -28.05
N GLU A 621 3.85 4.76 -29.36
CA GLU A 621 5.13 4.29 -29.96
C GLU A 621 6.26 5.27 -29.67
N GLU A 622 5.95 6.55 -29.50
CA GLU A 622 6.91 7.60 -29.22
C GLU A 622 7.60 7.44 -27.85
N ILE A 623 7.11 6.57 -26.96
CA ILE A 623 7.77 6.24 -25.68
C ILE A 623 9.23 5.78 -25.85
N TRP A 624 9.54 5.15 -26.99
CA TRP A 624 10.89 4.69 -27.33
C TRP A 624 11.88 5.85 -27.56
N ARG A 625 11.40 7.10 -27.69
CA ARG A 625 12.22 8.32 -27.77
C ARG A 625 12.58 8.92 -26.40
N MET A 626 12.29 8.22 -25.30
CA MET A 626 12.55 8.69 -23.93
C MET A 626 13.71 7.93 -23.26
N PRO A 627 14.98 8.19 -23.64
CA PRO A 627 16.13 7.38 -23.23
C PRO A 627 16.45 7.48 -21.73
N GLN A 628 15.88 8.43 -20.99
CA GLN A 628 16.11 8.60 -19.55
C GLN A 628 15.24 7.69 -18.68
N LEU A 629 14.24 7.00 -19.25
CA LEU A 629 13.34 6.11 -18.52
C LEU A 629 14.11 4.95 -17.86
N ARG A 630 13.85 4.77 -16.55
CA ARG A 630 14.42 3.74 -15.69
C ARG A 630 13.35 2.80 -15.12
N HIS A 631 12.18 3.35 -14.79
CA HIS A 631 11.13 2.60 -14.12
C HIS A 631 9.74 2.91 -14.69
N LEU A 632 9.06 1.87 -15.14
CA LEU A 632 7.68 1.89 -15.61
C LEU A 632 6.84 0.95 -14.74
N LEU A 633 5.98 1.52 -13.90
CA LEU A 633 5.19 0.80 -12.90
C LEU A 633 3.70 1.07 -13.12
N PHE A 634 2.99 0.06 -13.63
CA PHE A 634 1.58 0.21 -14.00
C PHE A 634 0.68 -0.81 -13.30
N GLY A 635 -0.63 -0.54 -13.31
CA GLY A 635 -1.66 -1.54 -13.00
C GLY A 635 -1.80 -2.61 -14.09
N ARG A 636 -1.90 -2.19 -15.35
CA ARG A 636 -1.79 -3.00 -16.58
C ARG A 636 -1.30 -2.10 -17.70
N CYS A 637 -0.35 -2.55 -18.51
CA CYS A 637 0.26 -1.71 -19.56
C CYS A 637 0.45 -2.46 -20.88
N TYR A 638 0.15 -1.79 -22.00
CA TYR A 638 0.59 -2.22 -23.33
C TYR A 638 1.74 -1.33 -23.78
N LEU A 639 2.89 -1.97 -23.99
CA LEU A 639 4.06 -1.36 -24.61
C LEU A 639 4.05 -1.74 -26.10
N PRO A 640 3.95 -0.77 -27.03
CA PRO A 640 3.97 -1.06 -28.46
C PRO A 640 5.37 -1.50 -28.91
N CYS A 641 5.43 -2.25 -30.01
CA CYS A 641 6.70 -2.59 -30.65
C CYS A 641 7.40 -1.30 -31.13
N PRO A 642 8.73 -1.20 -31.02
CA PRO A 642 9.45 -0.05 -31.56
C PRO A 642 9.28 0.01 -33.08
N ALA A 643 8.88 1.17 -33.61
CA ALA A 643 8.78 1.38 -35.04
C ALA A 643 10.18 1.33 -35.69
N ARG A 644 10.35 0.53 -36.75
CA ARG A 644 11.57 0.59 -37.57
C ARG A 644 11.51 1.87 -38.39
N SER A 645 12.41 2.83 -38.14
CA SER A 645 12.48 4.06 -38.93
C SER A 645 12.72 3.71 -40.41
N PRO A 646 11.87 4.15 -41.35
CA PRO A 646 12.07 3.92 -42.78
C PRO A 646 13.24 4.73 -43.36
N ILE A 647 13.78 5.70 -42.62
CA ILE A 647 14.64 6.75 -43.18
C ILE A 647 16.06 6.74 -42.59
N ASP A 648 16.29 6.24 -41.36
CA ASP A 648 17.64 6.33 -40.74
C ASP A 648 18.15 5.11 -39.95
N GLY A 649 17.47 3.96 -39.94
CA GLY A 649 18.04 2.72 -39.39
C GLY A 649 18.43 2.75 -37.89
N GLU A 650 18.19 3.83 -37.15
CA GLU A 650 18.43 3.90 -35.71
C GLU A 650 17.40 3.05 -34.95
N ASN A 651 17.89 1.99 -34.29
CA ASN A 651 17.09 1.24 -33.33
C ASN A 651 16.88 2.12 -32.09
N LEU A 652 15.64 2.56 -31.84
CA LEU A 652 15.29 3.24 -30.60
C LEU A 652 15.36 2.25 -29.43
N VAL A 653 16.34 2.42 -28.55
CA VAL A 653 16.62 1.52 -27.41
C VAL A 653 16.43 2.28 -26.11
N LEU A 654 15.64 1.71 -25.19
CA LEU A 654 15.49 2.19 -23.82
C LEU A 654 16.55 1.56 -22.91
N GLY A 655 17.81 1.91 -23.16
CA GLY A 655 18.97 1.30 -22.50
C GLY A 655 19.06 1.54 -20.99
N ASN A 656 18.41 2.58 -20.46
CA ASN A 656 18.38 2.87 -19.03
C ASN A 656 17.22 2.17 -18.29
N LEU A 657 16.32 1.48 -18.98
CA LEU A 657 15.13 0.89 -18.37
C LEU A 657 15.50 -0.35 -17.53
N LEU A 658 15.26 -0.27 -16.22
CA LEU A 658 15.60 -1.31 -15.25
C LEU A 658 14.38 -2.07 -14.74
N THR A 659 13.20 -1.46 -14.77
CA THR A 659 11.97 -2.07 -14.23
C THR A 659 10.77 -1.81 -15.13
N LEU A 660 10.06 -2.89 -15.48
CA LEU A 660 8.80 -2.87 -16.20
C LEU A 660 7.81 -3.79 -15.47
N SER A 661 6.72 -3.24 -14.93
CA SER A 661 5.78 -4.00 -14.10
C SER A 661 4.38 -4.08 -14.70
N LYS A 662 3.80 -5.28 -14.69
CA LYS A 662 2.45 -5.64 -15.16
C LYS A 662 2.22 -5.28 -16.64
N VAL A 663 3.20 -5.58 -17.48
CA VAL A 663 3.07 -5.47 -18.94
C VAL A 663 2.18 -6.61 -19.48
N SER A 664 1.35 -6.32 -20.48
CA SER A 664 0.54 -7.32 -21.17
C SER A 664 1.45 -8.35 -21.86
N SER A 665 1.04 -9.62 -21.86
CA SER A 665 1.73 -10.69 -22.58
C SER A 665 1.84 -10.42 -24.09
N SER A 666 0.94 -9.61 -24.65
CA SER A 666 0.97 -9.17 -26.05
C SER A 666 2.18 -8.27 -26.40
N SER A 667 2.76 -7.59 -25.41
CA SER A 667 3.96 -6.75 -25.56
C SER A 667 5.26 -7.51 -25.39
N CYS A 668 5.23 -8.82 -25.10
CA CYS A 668 6.42 -9.65 -24.90
C CYS A 668 6.99 -10.14 -26.25
N THR A 669 7.24 -9.21 -27.18
CA THR A 669 7.85 -9.53 -28.47
C THR A 669 9.38 -9.51 -28.37
N LYS A 670 10.04 -10.13 -29.36
CA LYS A 670 11.51 -10.12 -29.45
C LYS A 670 12.04 -8.69 -29.58
N GLU A 671 11.41 -7.88 -30.43
CA GLU A 671 11.80 -6.49 -30.70
C GLU A 671 11.70 -5.62 -29.45
N VAL A 672 10.66 -5.80 -28.64
CA VAL A 672 10.51 -5.06 -27.37
C VAL A 672 11.63 -5.41 -26.40
N PHE A 673 11.93 -6.70 -26.23
CA PHE A 673 12.96 -7.15 -25.29
C PHE A 673 14.39 -6.81 -25.73
N GLU A 674 14.68 -6.88 -27.04
CA GLU A 674 15.94 -6.37 -27.59
C GLU A 674 16.08 -4.84 -27.39
N GLY A 675 14.97 -4.11 -27.37
CA GLY A 675 14.92 -2.67 -27.07
C GLY A 675 15.14 -2.30 -25.60
N VAL A 676 15.13 -3.26 -24.65
CA VAL A 676 15.32 -3.02 -23.20
C VAL A 676 16.41 -3.92 -22.58
N PRO A 677 17.66 -3.85 -23.08
CA PRO A 677 18.69 -4.85 -22.78
C PRO A 677 19.12 -4.93 -21.30
N ASN A 678 18.95 -3.84 -20.53
CA ASN A 678 19.37 -3.73 -19.14
C ASN A 678 18.23 -3.99 -18.13
N LEU A 679 17.09 -4.54 -18.58
CA LEU A 679 15.95 -4.77 -17.73
C LEU A 679 16.26 -5.82 -16.65
N ASN A 680 16.13 -5.42 -15.37
CA ASN A 680 16.44 -6.25 -14.22
C ASN A 680 15.18 -6.86 -13.58
N LYS A 681 14.05 -6.13 -13.61
CA LYS A 681 12.78 -6.55 -13.03
C LYS A 681 11.65 -6.47 -14.06
N LEU A 682 11.00 -7.60 -14.31
CA LEU A 682 9.88 -7.73 -15.24
C LEU A 682 8.65 -8.32 -14.54
N GLY A 683 7.49 -7.68 -14.71
CA GLY A 683 6.19 -8.21 -14.33
C GLY A 683 5.30 -8.35 -15.54
N ILE A 684 4.77 -9.54 -15.81
CA ILE A 684 3.90 -9.86 -16.95
C ILE A 684 2.50 -10.20 -16.44
N LEU A 685 1.48 -9.67 -17.12
CA LEU A 685 0.08 -10.03 -16.96
C LEU A 685 -0.38 -10.80 -18.21
N VAL A 686 -0.77 -12.06 -18.02
CA VAL A 686 -1.26 -12.96 -19.08
C VAL A 686 -2.78 -12.85 -19.18
N GLU A 687 -3.28 -12.70 -20.40
CA GLU A 687 -4.69 -12.41 -20.69
C GLU A 687 -5.37 -13.55 -21.45
N LYS A 688 -6.71 -13.65 -21.34
CA LYS A 688 -7.53 -14.76 -21.87
C LYS A 688 -7.59 -14.85 -23.41
N PHE A 689 -7.25 -13.80 -24.15
CA PHE A 689 -7.51 -13.77 -25.59
C PHE A 689 -6.33 -14.35 -26.38
N GLN A 690 -6.52 -15.56 -26.90
CA GLN A 690 -5.75 -16.14 -28.02
C GLN A 690 -4.23 -15.93 -27.93
N MET A 691 -3.59 -16.47 -26.89
CA MET A 691 -2.13 -16.49 -26.86
C MET A 691 -1.58 -17.40 -27.97
N ARG A 692 -0.74 -16.83 -28.84
CA ARG A 692 0.27 -17.59 -29.55
C ARG A 692 1.38 -17.95 -28.55
N PRO A 693 1.78 -19.22 -28.38
CA PRO A 693 2.80 -19.65 -27.41
C PRO A 693 4.14 -18.90 -27.49
N PHE A 694 4.46 -18.29 -28.64
CA PHE A 694 5.78 -17.74 -28.98
C PHE A 694 6.19 -16.44 -28.28
N PHE A 695 5.32 -15.73 -27.55
CA PHE A 695 5.71 -14.44 -26.95
C PHE A 695 6.58 -14.60 -25.71
N LEU A 696 6.25 -15.55 -24.84
CA LEU A 696 7.03 -15.75 -23.61
C LEU A 696 8.37 -16.47 -23.86
N SER A 697 8.53 -17.21 -24.96
CA SER A 697 9.83 -17.77 -25.35
C SER A 697 10.88 -16.69 -25.65
N ASN A 698 10.46 -15.44 -25.87
CA ASN A 698 11.38 -14.32 -26.07
C ASN A 698 12.07 -13.86 -24.78
N LEU A 699 11.68 -14.37 -23.61
CA LEU A 699 12.30 -14.00 -22.32
C LEU A 699 13.82 -14.19 -22.34
N VAL A 700 14.34 -15.17 -23.11
CA VAL A 700 15.78 -15.41 -23.31
C VAL A 700 16.55 -14.19 -23.83
N ASN A 701 15.87 -13.23 -24.46
CA ASN A 701 16.48 -11.99 -24.97
C ASN A 701 16.71 -10.93 -23.87
N LEU A 702 16.47 -11.26 -22.59
CA LEU A 702 16.71 -10.37 -21.44
C LEU A 702 17.86 -10.91 -20.57
N PRO A 703 19.12 -10.64 -20.93
CA PRO A 703 20.29 -11.25 -20.27
C PRO A 703 20.50 -10.76 -18.83
N GLN A 704 20.02 -9.56 -18.49
CA GLN A 704 20.21 -8.93 -17.18
C GLN A 704 19.04 -9.16 -16.21
N LEU A 705 18.02 -9.96 -16.61
CA LEU A 705 16.81 -10.15 -15.82
C LEU A 705 17.08 -10.98 -14.56
N LYS A 706 16.86 -10.39 -13.38
CA LYS A 706 17.03 -11.08 -12.08
C LYS A 706 15.70 -11.37 -11.39
N THR A 707 14.66 -10.59 -11.64
CA THR A 707 13.33 -10.78 -11.03
C THR A 707 12.25 -10.86 -12.10
N LEU A 708 11.48 -11.95 -12.08
CA LEU A 708 10.35 -12.17 -12.97
C LEU A 708 9.09 -12.45 -12.14
N LYS A 709 8.03 -11.70 -12.39
CA LYS A 709 6.68 -11.99 -11.88
C LYS A 709 5.73 -12.24 -13.04
N ILE A 710 5.10 -13.40 -13.09
CA ILE A 710 4.05 -13.73 -14.07
C ILE A 710 2.74 -13.89 -13.32
N ARG A 711 1.70 -13.18 -13.79
CA ARG A 711 0.35 -13.27 -13.25
C ARG A 711 -0.62 -13.63 -14.35
N SER A 712 -1.44 -14.65 -14.14
CA SER A 712 -2.54 -15.02 -15.02
C SER A 712 -3.87 -14.99 -14.25
N GLY A 713 -4.99 -14.82 -14.98
CA GLY A 713 -6.32 -14.70 -14.37
C GLY A 713 -6.88 -16.04 -13.90
N ILE A 714 -7.61 -16.04 -12.78
CA ILE A 714 -8.12 -17.23 -12.04
C ILE A 714 -9.02 -18.18 -12.88
N TYR A 715 -9.49 -17.75 -14.06
CA TYR A 715 -10.40 -18.52 -14.92
C TYR A 715 -9.86 -18.76 -16.33
N SER A 716 -8.54 -18.65 -16.51
CA SER A 716 -7.91 -18.85 -17.81
C SER A 716 -7.35 -20.29 -17.88
N ASP A 717 -8.00 -21.18 -18.64
CA ASP A 717 -7.46 -22.49 -19.05
C ASP A 717 -6.24 -22.29 -19.95
N VAL A 718 -5.15 -21.77 -19.40
CA VAL A 718 -3.95 -21.44 -20.17
C VAL A 718 -2.81 -22.24 -19.59
N SER A 719 -2.46 -23.33 -20.28
CA SER A 719 -1.22 -24.07 -20.10
C SER A 719 -0.05 -23.24 -20.70
N VAL A 720 0.38 -22.19 -19.98
CA VAL A 720 1.31 -21.17 -20.47
C VAL A 720 2.76 -21.67 -20.59
N LEU A 721 3.19 -22.61 -19.74
CA LEU A 721 4.61 -22.74 -19.37
C LEU A 721 5.35 -23.98 -19.90
N MET A 722 4.69 -24.90 -20.61
CA MET A 722 5.30 -26.18 -20.98
C MET A 722 6.53 -26.06 -21.92
N ASN A 723 6.72 -24.92 -22.62
CA ASN A 723 7.81 -24.70 -23.58
C ASN A 723 8.67 -23.45 -23.29
N LEU A 724 8.71 -22.98 -22.04
CA LEU A 724 9.44 -21.74 -21.71
C LEU A 724 10.88 -21.97 -21.27
N THR A 725 11.80 -21.26 -21.93
CA THR A 725 13.20 -21.17 -21.52
C THR A 725 13.40 -19.87 -20.74
N PHE A 726 13.79 -20.01 -19.47
CA PHE A 726 14.04 -18.88 -18.59
C PHE A 726 15.48 -18.36 -18.74
N PRO A 727 15.70 -17.04 -18.63
CA PRO A 727 17.04 -16.48 -18.49
C PRO A 727 17.80 -17.09 -17.31
N PRO A 728 19.09 -17.43 -17.47
CA PRO A 728 19.86 -18.13 -16.44
C PRO A 728 20.18 -17.27 -15.20
N ASN A 729 20.01 -15.95 -15.30
CA ASN A 729 20.34 -14.99 -14.24
C ASN A 729 19.15 -14.67 -13.30
N ILE A 730 18.01 -15.34 -13.47
CA ILE A 730 16.85 -15.15 -12.59
C ILE A 730 17.20 -15.64 -11.18
N LYS A 731 17.08 -14.71 -10.22
CA LYS A 731 17.22 -14.97 -8.78
C LYS A 731 15.88 -15.10 -8.08
N LYS A 732 14.85 -14.42 -8.61
CA LYS A 732 13.52 -14.39 -8.00
C LYS A 732 12.43 -14.61 -9.04
N LEU A 733 11.66 -15.68 -8.84
CA LEU A 733 10.51 -16.01 -9.65
C LEU A 733 9.23 -15.94 -8.80
N THR A 734 8.20 -15.28 -9.33
CA THR A 734 6.86 -15.29 -8.75
C THR A 734 5.85 -15.66 -9.82
N LEU A 735 5.13 -16.75 -9.59
CA LEU A 735 4.09 -17.26 -10.47
C LEU A 735 2.76 -17.13 -9.72
N GLU A 736 1.76 -16.55 -10.38
CA GLU A 736 0.43 -16.33 -9.80
C GLU A 736 -0.63 -16.75 -10.80
N GLY A 737 -1.52 -17.70 -10.45
CA GLY A 737 -2.62 -18.12 -11.33
C GLY A 737 -2.22 -18.83 -12.63
N CYS A 738 -1.01 -19.39 -12.70
CA CYS A 738 -0.44 -19.95 -13.94
C CYS A 738 -0.89 -21.38 -14.27
N HIS A 739 -1.51 -22.10 -13.33
CA HIS A 739 -2.00 -23.48 -13.51
C HIS A 739 -0.97 -24.44 -14.17
N ILE A 740 0.28 -24.44 -13.69
CA ILE A 740 1.33 -25.34 -14.19
C ILE A 740 1.17 -26.71 -13.53
N PRO A 741 1.09 -27.84 -14.26
CA PRO A 741 1.13 -29.14 -13.61
C PRO A 741 2.47 -29.33 -12.87
N TRP A 742 2.44 -29.93 -11.69
CA TRP A 742 3.65 -30.10 -10.85
C TRP A 742 4.81 -30.82 -11.56
N GLU A 743 4.52 -31.74 -12.50
CA GLU A 743 5.53 -32.46 -13.30
C GLU A 743 6.44 -31.54 -14.15
N TYR A 744 5.98 -30.33 -14.48
CA TYR A 744 6.75 -29.34 -15.26
C TYR A 744 7.56 -28.38 -14.39
N MET A 745 7.51 -28.52 -13.06
CA MET A 745 8.33 -27.70 -12.16
C MET A 745 9.82 -27.98 -12.28
N THR A 746 10.21 -29.07 -12.93
CA THR A 746 11.61 -29.41 -13.24
C THR A 746 12.32 -28.31 -14.04
N ILE A 747 11.60 -27.61 -14.92
CA ILE A 747 12.12 -26.44 -15.67
C ILE A 747 12.55 -25.32 -14.71
N VAL A 748 11.80 -25.12 -13.62
CA VAL A 748 12.10 -24.12 -12.60
C VAL A 748 13.16 -24.64 -11.64
N GLY A 749 13.09 -25.93 -11.28
CA GLY A 749 14.05 -26.62 -10.44
C GLY A 749 15.47 -26.59 -11.01
N SER A 750 15.60 -26.69 -12.32
CA SER A 750 16.89 -26.66 -13.04
C SER A 750 17.54 -25.27 -13.15
N MET A 751 16.94 -24.21 -12.60
CA MET A 751 17.49 -22.85 -12.70
C MET A 751 18.71 -22.65 -11.78
N PRO A 752 19.90 -22.27 -12.31
CA PRO A 752 21.16 -22.34 -11.57
C PRO A 752 21.36 -21.23 -10.52
N ASN A 753 20.55 -20.18 -10.56
CA ASN A 753 20.69 -18.98 -9.72
C ASN A 753 19.42 -18.62 -8.96
N LEU A 754 18.40 -19.48 -8.97
CA LEU A 754 17.11 -19.20 -8.34
C LEU A 754 17.25 -19.28 -6.81
N GLU A 755 17.09 -18.13 -6.15
CA GLU A 755 17.17 -17.99 -4.70
C GLU A 755 15.77 -17.89 -4.05
N VAL A 756 14.78 -17.39 -4.78
CA VAL A 756 13.42 -17.15 -4.28
C VAL A 756 12.37 -17.64 -5.27
N LEU A 757 11.51 -18.53 -4.79
CA LEU A 757 10.35 -19.03 -5.53
C LEU A 757 9.06 -18.71 -4.77
N LYS A 758 8.10 -18.08 -5.46
CA LYS A 758 6.78 -17.78 -4.92
C LYS A 758 5.71 -18.32 -5.85
N LEU A 759 4.96 -19.30 -5.38
CA LEU A 759 3.83 -19.91 -6.08
C LEU A 759 2.54 -19.44 -5.39
N GLN A 760 1.72 -18.66 -6.09
CA GLN A 760 0.55 -18.00 -5.51
C GLN A 760 -0.72 -18.32 -6.30
N HIS A 761 -1.83 -18.54 -5.60
CA HIS A 761 -3.18 -18.67 -6.15
C HIS A 761 -3.25 -19.61 -7.36
N TYR A 762 -3.12 -20.93 -7.17
CA TYR A 762 -3.08 -21.93 -8.24
C TYR A 762 -2.01 -21.65 -9.30
N ALA A 763 -0.82 -21.23 -8.85
CA ALA A 763 0.35 -21.14 -9.74
C ALA A 763 0.71 -22.50 -10.34
N CYS A 764 0.65 -23.54 -9.52
CA CYS A 764 0.76 -24.94 -9.92
C CYS A 764 -0.53 -25.68 -9.57
N HIS A 765 -0.83 -26.77 -10.27
CA HIS A 765 -1.98 -27.62 -10.02
C HIS A 765 -1.62 -29.11 -10.05
N GLY A 766 -2.42 -29.91 -9.35
CA GLY A 766 -2.24 -31.36 -9.22
C GLY A 766 -2.07 -31.79 -7.75
N PRO A 767 -2.46 -33.03 -7.42
CA PRO A 767 -2.46 -33.50 -6.04
C PRO A 767 -1.07 -33.86 -5.51
N GLU A 768 -0.09 -34.11 -6.38
CA GLU A 768 1.24 -34.60 -5.99
C GLU A 768 2.35 -33.73 -6.59
N TRP A 769 3.39 -33.47 -5.78
CA TRP A 769 4.63 -32.83 -6.23
C TRP A 769 5.85 -33.60 -5.77
N GLU A 770 6.62 -34.11 -6.73
CA GLU A 770 7.87 -34.84 -6.53
C GLU A 770 8.98 -34.15 -7.35
N PRO A 771 9.87 -33.35 -6.72
CA PRO A 771 11.01 -32.77 -7.40
C PRO A 771 12.02 -33.84 -7.83
N THR A 772 12.89 -33.52 -8.80
CA THR A 772 13.98 -34.43 -9.19
C THR A 772 15.25 -34.11 -8.40
N GLU A 773 16.06 -35.13 -8.09
CA GLU A 773 17.34 -34.96 -7.39
C GLU A 773 18.23 -33.92 -8.10
N GLY A 774 18.81 -32.99 -7.33
CA GLY A 774 19.67 -31.92 -7.84
C GLY A 774 18.93 -30.70 -8.39
N GLU A 775 17.62 -30.60 -8.19
CA GLU A 775 16.84 -29.38 -8.46
C GLU A 775 16.89 -28.38 -7.29
N PHE A 776 16.53 -27.13 -7.55
CA PHE A 776 16.41 -26.04 -6.56
C PHE A 776 17.63 -25.80 -5.66
N CYS A 777 18.84 -26.16 -6.11
CA CYS A 777 20.08 -26.15 -5.32
C CYS A 777 20.41 -24.85 -4.57
N LYS A 778 20.03 -23.68 -5.10
CA LYS A 778 20.29 -22.37 -4.47
C LYS A 778 19.04 -21.73 -3.86
N LEU A 779 17.91 -22.44 -3.83
CA LEU A 779 16.65 -21.90 -3.36
C LEU A 779 16.71 -21.70 -1.84
N LYS A 780 16.61 -20.44 -1.41
CA LYS A 780 16.61 -20.02 0.00
C LYS A 780 15.20 -19.77 0.54
N PHE A 781 14.27 -19.38 -0.34
CA PHE A 781 12.92 -19.00 0.07
C PHE A 781 11.88 -19.66 -0.84
N LEU A 782 10.99 -20.45 -0.23
CA LEU A 782 9.85 -21.09 -0.89
C LEU A 782 8.54 -20.61 -0.27
N LEU A 783 7.66 -20.04 -1.10
CA LEU A 783 6.28 -19.73 -0.73
C LEU A 783 5.31 -20.55 -1.57
N LEU A 784 4.48 -21.36 -0.91
CA LEU A 784 3.30 -21.99 -1.49
C LEU A 784 2.06 -21.27 -0.94
N HIS A 785 1.25 -20.68 -1.81
CA HIS A 785 0.05 -19.95 -1.40
C HIS A 785 -1.15 -20.36 -2.26
N GLY A 786 -2.18 -20.94 -1.63
CA GLY A 786 -3.43 -21.31 -2.28
C GLY A 786 -3.24 -22.34 -3.40
N THR A 787 -2.88 -23.57 -3.02
CA THR A 787 -2.65 -24.71 -3.91
C THR A 787 -3.58 -25.88 -3.59
N ASP A 788 -3.79 -26.77 -4.55
CA ASP A 788 -4.48 -28.05 -4.42
C ASP A 788 -3.56 -29.23 -4.09
N LEU A 789 -2.27 -28.99 -3.83
CA LEU A 789 -1.29 -29.99 -3.43
C LEU A 789 -1.75 -30.76 -2.19
N VAL A 790 -1.74 -32.09 -2.29
CA VAL A 790 -2.10 -33.05 -1.23
C VAL A 790 -0.84 -33.72 -0.71
N GLN A 791 -0.05 -34.34 -1.60
CA GLN A 791 1.17 -35.05 -1.26
C GLN A 791 2.39 -34.30 -1.79
N TRP A 792 3.28 -33.92 -0.87
CA TRP A 792 4.59 -33.38 -1.23
C TRP A 792 5.63 -34.48 -0.99
N LYS A 793 6.31 -34.96 -2.03
CA LYS A 793 7.33 -36.02 -1.96
C LYS A 793 8.69 -35.38 -2.20
N ALA A 794 9.35 -34.93 -1.14
CA ALA A 794 10.66 -34.29 -1.22
C ALA A 794 11.56 -34.71 -0.05
N ASP A 795 12.86 -34.51 -0.22
CA ASP A 795 13.88 -34.76 0.81
C ASP A 795 14.89 -33.61 0.88
N GLU A 796 15.87 -33.73 1.78
CA GLU A 796 16.90 -32.72 2.03
C GLU A 796 17.76 -32.41 0.80
N THR A 797 17.91 -33.36 -0.12
CA THR A 797 18.73 -33.21 -1.33
C THR A 797 18.04 -32.34 -2.39
N HIS A 798 16.71 -32.26 -2.35
CA HIS A 798 15.91 -31.43 -3.27
C HIS A 798 15.94 -29.94 -2.93
N PHE A 799 16.24 -29.57 -1.68
CA PHE A 799 16.25 -28.16 -1.24
C PHE A 799 17.43 -27.83 -0.31
N PRO A 800 18.69 -28.07 -0.74
CA PRO A 800 19.84 -28.09 0.16
C PRO A 800 20.24 -26.72 0.75
N SER A 801 19.70 -25.62 0.22
CA SER A 801 19.99 -24.25 0.67
C SER A 801 18.77 -23.53 1.25
N LEU A 802 17.68 -24.24 1.56
CA LEU A 802 16.43 -23.63 1.99
C LEU A 802 16.58 -22.99 3.37
N GLU A 803 16.20 -21.72 3.48
CA GLU A 803 16.25 -20.93 4.72
C GLU A 803 14.82 -20.66 5.25
N HIS A 804 13.86 -20.47 4.35
CA HIS A 804 12.49 -20.11 4.69
C HIS A 804 11.46 -20.91 3.88
N LEU A 805 10.58 -21.62 4.59
CA LEU A 805 9.41 -22.27 4.04
C LEU A 805 8.14 -21.56 4.51
N ILE A 806 7.32 -21.08 3.58
CA ILE A 806 6.05 -20.42 3.90
C ILE A 806 4.90 -21.12 3.18
N LEU A 807 3.93 -21.61 3.94
CA LEU A 807 2.70 -22.22 3.43
C LEU A 807 1.50 -21.37 3.82
N ARG A 808 0.77 -20.85 2.83
CA ARG A 808 -0.41 -20.01 3.04
C ARG A 808 -1.63 -20.61 2.37
N SER A 809 -2.74 -20.74 3.08
CA SER A 809 -3.98 -21.29 2.51
C SER A 809 -3.77 -22.66 1.83
N CYS A 810 -2.88 -23.49 2.38
CA CYS A 810 -2.54 -24.83 1.89
C CYS A 810 -3.44 -25.87 2.57
N PHE A 811 -4.74 -25.78 2.30
CA PHE A 811 -5.77 -26.52 3.05
C PHE A 811 -5.76 -28.03 2.83
N LYS A 812 -5.20 -28.50 1.71
CA LYS A 812 -5.23 -29.91 1.30
C LYS A 812 -3.94 -30.68 1.58
N LEU A 813 -2.84 -29.98 1.90
CA LEU A 813 -1.54 -30.60 2.10
C LEU A 813 -1.60 -31.53 3.30
N GLU A 814 -1.28 -32.81 3.14
CA GLU A 814 -1.36 -33.79 4.22
C GLU A 814 -0.19 -33.64 5.21
N GLU A 815 1.03 -33.46 4.72
CA GLU A 815 2.21 -33.30 5.55
C GLU A 815 3.32 -32.50 4.87
N ILE A 816 4.21 -31.94 5.68
CA ILE A 816 5.53 -31.48 5.23
C ILE A 816 6.47 -32.68 5.35
N PRO A 817 7.24 -33.02 4.29
CA PRO A 817 8.17 -34.14 4.35
C PRO A 817 9.17 -33.96 5.49
N TYR A 818 9.34 -35.01 6.28
CA TYR A 818 10.14 -34.96 7.51
C TYR A 818 11.61 -34.58 7.26
N SER A 819 12.18 -35.12 6.18
CA SER A 819 13.54 -34.86 5.71
C SER A 819 13.81 -33.39 5.34
N ILE A 820 12.77 -32.57 5.12
CA ILE A 820 12.97 -31.11 5.00
C ILE A 820 13.52 -30.52 6.31
N GLY A 821 13.21 -31.14 7.45
CA GLY A 821 13.79 -30.82 8.76
C GLY A 821 15.31 -30.99 8.82
N ASP A 822 15.87 -31.90 8.03
CA ASP A 822 17.31 -32.19 7.99
C ASP A 822 18.13 -31.14 7.19
N VAL A 823 17.44 -30.19 6.55
CA VAL A 823 18.10 -29.08 5.84
C VAL A 823 18.75 -28.12 6.84
N LEU A 824 20.07 -28.17 6.93
CA LEU A 824 20.87 -27.42 7.91
C LEU A 824 20.70 -25.89 7.85
N THR A 825 20.30 -25.35 6.69
CA THR A 825 20.09 -23.90 6.52
C THR A 825 18.69 -23.43 6.92
N LEU A 826 17.76 -24.35 7.22
CA LEU A 826 16.36 -24.03 7.46
C LEU A 826 16.20 -23.28 8.79
N GLN A 827 15.64 -22.07 8.72
CA GLN A 827 15.48 -21.18 9.87
C GLN A 827 14.02 -20.98 10.24
N ILE A 828 13.10 -20.95 9.26
CA ILE A 828 11.69 -20.62 9.49
C ILE A 828 10.75 -21.51 8.69
N ILE A 829 9.74 -22.05 9.37
CA ILE A 829 8.52 -22.60 8.77
C ILE A 829 7.34 -21.73 9.21
N ASP A 830 6.72 -21.00 8.27
CA ASP A 830 5.57 -20.11 8.53
C ASP A 830 4.30 -20.68 7.89
N LEU A 831 3.31 -20.99 8.71
CA LEU A 831 2.05 -21.64 8.36
C LEU A 831 0.91 -20.65 8.61
N ASP A 832 0.25 -20.20 7.55
CA ASP A 832 -0.91 -19.31 7.61
C ASP A 832 -2.09 -19.99 6.93
N ASP A 833 -3.04 -20.50 7.71
CA ASP A 833 -4.17 -21.28 7.20
C ASP A 833 -3.75 -22.53 6.38
N ALA A 834 -2.72 -23.23 6.85
CA ALA A 834 -2.38 -24.58 6.40
C ALA A 834 -3.33 -25.64 7.00
N SER A 835 -3.34 -26.85 6.44
CA SER A 835 -4.11 -27.96 7.00
C SER A 835 -3.65 -28.32 8.43
N PRO A 836 -4.53 -28.88 9.28
CA PRO A 836 -4.13 -29.35 10.61
C PRO A 836 -2.99 -30.37 10.56
N SER A 837 -2.98 -31.26 9.56
CA SER A 837 -1.96 -32.29 9.40
C SER A 837 -0.59 -31.69 9.04
N ALA A 838 -0.55 -30.68 8.15
CA ALA A 838 0.67 -29.93 7.85
C ALA A 838 1.21 -29.20 9.09
N VAL A 839 0.33 -28.63 9.93
CA VAL A 839 0.72 -28.01 11.21
C VAL A 839 1.32 -29.03 12.18
N ILE A 840 0.74 -30.23 12.27
CA ILE A 840 1.26 -31.32 13.11
C ILE A 840 2.66 -31.72 12.64
N SER A 841 2.84 -31.98 11.34
CA SER A 841 4.15 -32.35 10.78
C SER A 841 5.23 -31.29 11.01
N ALA A 842 4.90 -30.00 10.87
CA ALA A 842 5.85 -28.92 11.14
C ALA A 842 6.29 -28.85 12.61
N LYS A 843 5.37 -29.07 13.56
CA LYS A 843 5.70 -29.13 14.99
C LYS A 843 6.58 -30.33 15.33
N GLN A 844 6.34 -31.47 14.68
CA GLN A 844 7.19 -32.66 14.85
C GLN A 844 8.61 -32.41 14.34
N ILE A 845 8.76 -31.76 13.18
CA ILE A 845 10.06 -31.33 12.67
C ILE A 845 10.77 -30.41 13.68
N GLN A 846 10.04 -29.45 14.26
CA GLN A 846 10.61 -28.54 15.26
C GLN A 846 11.09 -29.28 16.52
N GLU A 847 10.27 -30.19 17.04
CA GLU A 847 10.57 -30.95 18.26
C GLU A 847 11.79 -31.85 18.05
N GLU A 848 11.92 -32.49 16.90
CA GLU A 848 13.11 -33.30 16.59
C GLU A 848 14.37 -32.45 16.46
N GLN A 849 14.30 -31.31 15.76
CA GLN A 849 15.44 -30.40 15.64
C GLN A 849 15.88 -29.87 17.01
N MET A 850 14.94 -29.56 17.92
CA MET A 850 15.27 -29.24 19.31
C MET A 850 15.95 -30.41 20.04
N ASN A 851 15.46 -31.64 19.86
CA ASN A 851 16.09 -32.84 20.45
C ASN A 851 17.51 -33.09 19.91
N LEU A 852 17.80 -32.66 18.68
CA LEU A 852 19.13 -32.69 18.06
C LEU A 852 20.02 -31.50 18.45
N GLY A 853 19.52 -30.57 19.28
CA GLY A 853 20.25 -29.39 19.76
C GLY A 853 20.19 -28.16 18.83
N ASN A 854 19.30 -28.17 17.84
CA ASN A 854 19.04 -27.04 16.95
C ASN A 854 17.84 -26.21 17.43
N ASP A 855 18.07 -25.31 18.39
CA ASP A 855 17.04 -24.40 18.91
C ASP A 855 16.74 -23.22 17.96
N SER A 856 17.39 -23.15 16.80
CA SER A 856 17.30 -21.99 15.90
C SER A 856 16.11 -22.04 14.94
N LEU A 857 15.53 -23.24 14.69
CA LEU A 857 14.39 -23.42 13.81
C LEU A 857 13.09 -22.89 14.45
N GLN A 858 12.47 -21.91 13.80
CA GLN A 858 11.21 -21.31 14.25
C GLN A 858 10.02 -21.81 13.43
N VAL A 859 9.03 -22.41 14.10
CA VAL A 859 7.74 -22.73 13.49
C VAL A 859 6.66 -21.75 13.96
N CYS A 860 6.12 -20.99 13.01
CA CYS A 860 5.07 -20.00 13.23
C CYS A 860 3.75 -20.55 12.66
N VAL A 861 2.69 -20.59 13.48
CA VAL A 861 1.36 -21.05 13.06
C VAL A 861 0.32 -19.95 13.26
N LEU A 862 -0.45 -19.67 12.22
CA LEU A 862 -1.48 -18.65 12.17
C LEU A 862 -2.75 -19.27 11.56
N HIS A 863 -3.88 -19.07 12.24
CA HIS A 863 -5.18 -19.63 11.84
C HIS A 863 -6.20 -18.51 11.64
N LYS A 864 -6.01 -17.65 10.63
CA LYS A 864 -6.91 -16.52 10.36
C LYS A 864 -8.26 -16.97 9.80
N TYR A 865 -8.25 -17.81 8.77
CA TYR A 865 -9.46 -18.34 8.13
C TYR A 865 -10.04 -19.54 8.86
N HIS A 866 -9.22 -20.35 9.55
CA HIS A 866 -9.76 -21.51 10.26
C HIS A 866 -10.70 -21.11 11.40
N LEU A 867 -10.39 -20.01 12.12
CA LEU A 867 -11.26 -19.43 13.15
C LEU A 867 -12.53 -18.83 12.54
N LYS A 868 -12.41 -18.02 11.48
CA LYS A 868 -13.57 -17.41 10.80
C LYS A 868 -14.48 -18.46 10.17
N ARG A 869 -13.92 -19.55 9.63
CA ARG A 869 -14.67 -20.71 9.12
C ARG A 869 -15.30 -21.52 10.24
N LEU A 870 -14.62 -21.73 11.37
CA LEU A 870 -15.19 -22.38 12.56
C LEU A 870 -16.32 -21.55 13.17
N GLU A 871 -16.20 -20.23 13.19
CA GLU A 871 -17.25 -19.30 13.63
C GLU A 871 -18.43 -19.33 12.67
N GLN A 872 -18.18 -19.32 11.35
CA GLN A 872 -19.22 -19.48 10.34
C GLN A 872 -19.90 -20.85 10.41
N GLU A 873 -19.15 -21.95 10.61
CA GLU A 873 -19.69 -23.30 10.74
C GLU A 873 -20.43 -23.49 12.07
N LYS A 874 -19.96 -22.89 13.17
CA LYS A 874 -20.69 -22.85 14.45
C LYS A 874 -21.96 -22.02 14.35
N ALA A 875 -21.91 -20.84 13.73
CA ALA A 875 -23.09 -20.01 13.49
C ALA A 875 -24.09 -20.73 12.58
N LYS A 876 -23.61 -21.39 11.52
CA LYS A 876 -24.40 -22.26 10.63
C LYS A 876 -25.09 -23.37 11.42
N ALA A 877 -24.36 -24.09 12.27
CA ALA A 877 -24.89 -25.19 13.08
C ALA A 877 -25.89 -24.70 14.16
N GLN A 878 -25.60 -23.57 14.82
CA GLN A 878 -26.47 -22.99 15.84
C GLN A 878 -27.78 -22.46 15.25
N ILE A 879 -27.73 -21.76 14.11
CA ILE A 879 -28.92 -21.27 13.42
C ILE A 879 -29.79 -22.44 12.98
N MET A 880 -29.21 -23.48 12.36
CA MET A 880 -29.97 -24.67 11.98
C MET A 880 -30.61 -25.36 13.20
N ALA A 881 -29.87 -25.54 14.30
CA ALA A 881 -30.40 -26.16 15.50
C ALA A 881 -31.53 -25.35 16.15
N LYS A 882 -31.41 -24.01 16.22
CA LYS A 882 -32.44 -23.14 16.81
C LYS A 882 -33.67 -23.00 15.90
N VAL A 883 -33.50 -22.89 14.58
CA VAL A 883 -34.62 -22.84 13.61
C VAL A 883 -35.41 -24.16 13.63
N SER A 884 -34.73 -25.30 13.78
CA SER A 884 -35.35 -26.62 13.91
C SER A 884 -35.83 -26.96 15.33
N SER A 885 -35.71 -26.04 16.31
CA SER A 885 -36.20 -26.27 17.67
C SER A 885 -37.73 -26.22 17.75
N ASN A 886 -38.33 -26.75 18.82
CA ASN A 886 -39.77 -26.67 19.08
C ASN A 886 -40.17 -25.46 19.95
N ASP A 887 -39.22 -24.56 20.25
CA ASP A 887 -39.45 -23.39 21.08
C ASP A 887 -39.70 -22.16 20.20
N ASP A 888 -40.89 -21.58 20.32
CA ASP A 888 -41.34 -20.44 19.53
C ASP A 888 -40.43 -19.20 19.69
N THR A 889 -39.87 -18.98 20.88
CA THR A 889 -38.97 -17.85 21.13
C THR A 889 -37.61 -18.05 20.48
N LEU A 890 -37.06 -19.27 20.52
CA LEU A 890 -35.81 -19.61 19.85
C LEU A 890 -35.95 -19.61 18.32
N GLN A 891 -37.09 -20.05 17.81
CA GLN A 891 -37.40 -19.97 16.38
C GLN A 891 -37.43 -18.51 15.89
N LEU A 892 -38.06 -17.61 16.65
CA LEU A 892 -38.13 -16.19 16.30
C LEU A 892 -36.75 -15.52 16.36
N GLU A 893 -35.99 -15.75 17.43
CA GLU A 893 -34.64 -15.22 17.61
C GLU A 893 -33.71 -15.68 16.48
N ALA A 894 -33.72 -16.97 16.17
CA ALA A 894 -32.87 -17.55 15.12
C ALA A 894 -33.27 -17.08 13.72
N THR A 895 -34.56 -16.91 13.45
CA THR A 895 -35.05 -16.37 12.17
C THR A 895 -34.64 -14.90 12.03
N ALA A 896 -34.68 -14.11 13.10
CA ALA A 896 -34.20 -12.72 13.10
C ALA A 896 -32.68 -12.61 12.91
N GLN A 897 -31.90 -13.45 13.59
CA GLN A 897 -30.44 -13.55 13.41
C GLN A 897 -30.09 -13.93 11.96
N PHE A 898 -30.80 -14.90 11.40
CA PHE A 898 -30.62 -15.31 10.01
C PHE A 898 -30.97 -14.20 9.01
N CYS A 899 -32.03 -13.41 9.27
CA CYS A 899 -32.32 -12.20 8.49
C CYS A 899 -31.17 -11.20 8.52
N SER A 900 -30.56 -10.93 9.68
CA SER A 900 -29.42 -9.99 9.79
C SER A 900 -28.24 -10.44 8.91
N LEU A 901 -27.93 -11.73 8.93
CA LEU A 901 -26.85 -12.31 8.13
C LEU A 901 -27.09 -12.24 6.61
N LEU A 902 -28.34 -12.17 6.17
CA LEU A 902 -28.71 -12.01 4.76
C LEU A 902 -28.49 -10.57 4.26
N PHE A 903 -28.42 -9.57 5.15
CA PHE A 903 -28.18 -8.17 4.79
C PHE A 903 -26.69 -7.79 4.83
N ASP A 904 -25.88 -8.51 5.60
CA ASP A 904 -24.43 -8.41 5.53
C ASP A 904 -23.95 -9.01 4.19
N SER A 905 -22.96 -8.39 3.54
CA SER A 905 -22.53 -8.70 2.16
C SER A 905 -21.78 -10.04 2.00
N ILE A 906 -22.11 -11.06 2.81
CA ILE A 906 -21.47 -12.36 2.86
C ILE A 906 -22.28 -13.37 2.03
N PRO A 907 -21.70 -14.01 1.00
CA PRO A 907 -22.38 -15.05 0.23
C PRO A 907 -22.70 -16.28 1.10
N LEU A 908 -23.97 -16.62 1.28
CA LEU A 908 -24.38 -17.83 2.01
C LEU A 908 -24.18 -19.11 1.17
N SER A 909 -23.73 -20.20 1.81
CA SER A 909 -23.59 -21.50 1.14
C SER A 909 -24.94 -22.11 0.76
N LYS A 910 -25.03 -22.76 -0.42
CA LYS A 910 -26.23 -23.47 -0.91
C LYS A 910 -26.79 -24.49 0.09
N GLU A 911 -25.92 -25.16 0.83
CA GLU A 911 -26.29 -26.14 1.88
C GLU A 911 -27.08 -25.51 3.04
N LEU A 912 -26.67 -24.32 3.50
CA LEU A 912 -27.36 -23.63 4.59
C LEU A 912 -28.76 -23.18 4.15
N ILE A 913 -28.86 -22.62 2.95
CA ILE A 913 -30.14 -22.22 2.36
C ILE A 913 -31.06 -23.45 2.23
N SER A 914 -30.55 -24.56 1.70
CA SER A 914 -31.33 -25.80 1.57
C SER A 914 -31.76 -26.39 2.91
N GLY A 915 -30.99 -26.20 3.99
CA GLY A 915 -31.34 -26.70 5.33
C GLY A 915 -32.38 -25.84 6.06
N VAL A 916 -32.39 -24.52 5.81
CA VAL A 916 -33.23 -23.56 6.55
C VAL A 916 -34.54 -23.26 5.82
N VAL A 917 -34.54 -23.21 4.49
CA VAL A 917 -35.75 -22.90 3.67
C VAL A 917 -36.97 -23.77 4.01
N PRO A 918 -36.87 -25.10 4.19
CA PRO A 918 -38.04 -25.92 4.50
C PRO A 918 -38.78 -25.44 5.75
N ARG A 919 -38.02 -25.08 6.80
CA ARG A 919 -38.56 -24.65 8.08
C ARG A 919 -39.10 -23.21 8.02
N LEU A 920 -38.46 -22.33 7.24
CA LEU A 920 -39.01 -20.99 6.98
C LEU A 920 -40.34 -21.06 6.23
N VAL A 921 -40.50 -21.99 5.27
CA VAL A 921 -41.77 -22.20 4.57
C VAL A 921 -42.85 -22.72 5.51
N GLU A 922 -42.51 -23.60 6.46
CA GLU A 922 -43.44 -24.01 7.53
C GLU A 922 -43.84 -22.84 8.43
N PHE A 923 -42.91 -21.94 8.77
CA PHE A 923 -43.20 -20.73 9.54
C PHE A 923 -44.14 -19.76 8.80
N LEU A 924 -44.07 -19.69 7.47
CA LEU A 924 -45.02 -18.92 6.67
C LEU A 924 -46.47 -19.42 6.82
N ALA A 925 -46.67 -20.70 7.15
CA ALA A 925 -48.00 -21.29 7.35
C ALA A 925 -48.56 -21.10 8.78
N ARG A 926 -47.75 -20.57 9.72
CA ARG A 926 -48.13 -20.39 11.14
C ARG A 926 -48.97 -19.13 11.39
N ASN A 927 -50.26 -19.23 11.11
CA ASN A 927 -51.23 -18.15 11.36
C ASN A 927 -51.40 -17.83 12.87
N ASP A 928 -51.00 -18.76 13.75
CA ASP A 928 -50.99 -18.61 15.20
C ASP A 928 -49.86 -17.70 15.71
N TYR A 929 -48.82 -17.43 14.89
CA TYR A 929 -47.66 -16.64 15.30
C TYR A 929 -47.20 -15.60 14.27
N PRO A 930 -47.91 -14.45 14.16
CA PRO A 930 -47.68 -13.44 13.11
C PRO A 930 -46.26 -12.83 13.09
N GLN A 931 -45.60 -12.70 14.24
CA GLN A 931 -44.24 -12.15 14.31
C GLN A 931 -43.22 -13.06 13.63
N LEU A 932 -43.31 -14.37 13.87
CA LEU A 932 -42.47 -15.38 13.22
C LEU A 932 -42.81 -15.48 11.73
N GLN A 933 -44.09 -15.42 11.40
CA GLN A 933 -44.58 -15.42 10.01
C GLN A 933 -43.99 -14.23 9.21
N CYS A 934 -43.96 -13.02 9.79
CA CYS A 934 -43.34 -11.84 9.17
C CYS A 934 -41.83 -11.98 8.99
N LYS A 935 -41.12 -12.47 10.01
CA LYS A 935 -39.66 -12.66 9.94
C LYS A 935 -39.26 -13.74 8.93
N ALA A 936 -40.02 -14.83 8.86
CA ALA A 936 -39.81 -15.86 7.84
C ALA A 936 -40.04 -15.32 6.42
N ALA A 937 -41.06 -14.47 6.23
CA ALA A 937 -41.32 -13.82 4.95
C ALA A 937 -40.18 -12.89 4.52
N GLU A 938 -39.61 -12.10 5.44
CA GLU A 938 -38.43 -11.27 5.17
C GLU A 938 -37.21 -12.11 4.75
N ALA A 939 -36.92 -13.19 5.48
CA ALA A 939 -35.79 -14.08 5.17
C ALA A 939 -35.92 -14.70 3.78
N ILE A 940 -37.10 -15.25 3.46
CA ILE A 940 -37.36 -15.93 2.19
C ILE A 940 -37.29 -14.92 1.03
N THR A 941 -37.81 -13.70 1.19
CA THR A 941 -37.67 -12.64 0.18
C THR A 941 -36.21 -12.33 -0.12
N SER A 942 -35.38 -12.17 0.90
CA SER A 942 -33.95 -11.91 0.71
C SER A 942 -33.23 -13.06 -0.01
N ILE A 943 -33.55 -14.32 0.33
CA ILE A 943 -32.99 -15.49 -0.37
C ILE A 943 -33.44 -15.52 -1.85
N SER A 944 -34.68 -15.12 -2.16
CA SER A 944 -35.25 -15.17 -3.51
C SER A 944 -34.60 -14.18 -4.48
N ASN A 945 -33.94 -13.13 -3.98
CA ASN A 945 -33.17 -12.17 -4.78
C ASN A 945 -31.82 -12.74 -5.24
N GLY A 946 -31.48 -13.97 -4.83
CA GLY A 946 -30.25 -14.68 -5.20
C GLY A 946 -30.35 -15.37 -6.57
N SER A 947 -30.02 -16.67 -6.61
CA SER A 947 -30.01 -17.48 -7.84
C SER A 947 -31.33 -18.22 -8.08
N SER A 948 -31.60 -18.59 -9.35
CA SER A 948 -32.74 -19.45 -9.73
C SER A 948 -32.79 -20.77 -8.94
N ASP A 949 -31.64 -21.34 -8.58
CA ASP A 949 -31.55 -22.51 -7.70
C ASP A 949 -32.26 -22.30 -6.34
N ASN A 950 -32.20 -21.10 -5.77
CA ASN A 950 -32.83 -20.81 -4.48
C ASN A 950 -34.35 -20.72 -4.62
N ILE A 951 -34.83 -20.15 -5.73
CA ILE A 951 -36.26 -20.07 -6.07
C ILE A 951 -36.83 -21.47 -6.23
N ASN A 952 -36.13 -22.36 -6.94
CA ASN A 952 -36.56 -23.75 -7.12
C ASN A 952 -36.67 -24.49 -5.78
N ILE A 953 -35.70 -24.34 -4.87
CA ILE A 953 -35.78 -24.94 -3.53
C ILE A 953 -37.06 -24.48 -2.79
N MET A 954 -37.43 -23.20 -2.87
CA MET A 954 -38.65 -22.71 -2.22
C MET A 954 -39.93 -23.28 -2.84
N ILE A 955 -39.96 -23.39 -4.17
CA ILE A 955 -41.09 -23.95 -4.91
C ILE A 955 -41.27 -25.43 -4.54
N ASP A 956 -40.20 -26.21 -4.54
CA ASP A 956 -40.21 -27.65 -4.21
C ASP A 956 -40.71 -27.92 -2.80
N HIS A 957 -40.47 -27.00 -1.86
CA HIS A 957 -40.97 -27.08 -0.47
C HIS A 957 -42.37 -26.50 -0.27
N GLY A 958 -43.09 -26.16 -1.35
CA GLY A 958 -44.51 -25.79 -1.27
C GLY A 958 -44.79 -24.34 -0.89
N ALA A 959 -43.84 -23.40 -1.13
CA ALA A 959 -44.05 -21.99 -0.80
C ALA A 959 -45.21 -21.34 -1.58
N VAL A 960 -45.44 -21.74 -2.84
CA VAL A 960 -46.41 -21.10 -3.74
C VAL A 960 -47.86 -21.05 -3.19
N PRO A 961 -48.49 -22.17 -2.78
CA PRO A 961 -49.84 -22.12 -2.22
C PRO A 961 -49.95 -21.28 -0.93
N ILE A 962 -48.90 -21.28 -0.10
CA ILE A 962 -48.85 -20.47 1.13
C ILE A 962 -48.81 -18.99 0.77
N LEU A 963 -47.93 -18.58 -0.14
CA LEU A 963 -47.82 -17.19 -0.60
C LEU A 963 -49.13 -16.68 -1.23
N VAL A 964 -49.83 -17.52 -2.01
CA VAL A 964 -51.15 -17.17 -2.56
C VAL A 964 -52.17 -16.92 -1.45
N SER A 965 -52.16 -17.73 -0.39
CA SER A 965 -53.06 -17.54 0.76
C SER A 965 -52.72 -16.25 1.54
N LEU A 966 -51.43 -15.90 1.66
CA LEU A 966 -50.96 -14.71 2.37
C LEU A 966 -51.38 -13.39 1.70
N LEU A 967 -51.77 -13.40 0.42
CA LEU A 967 -52.35 -12.22 -0.24
C LEU A 967 -53.68 -11.76 0.40
N SER A 968 -54.35 -12.65 1.14
CA SER A 968 -55.56 -12.33 1.91
C SER A 968 -55.28 -12.08 3.40
N SER A 969 -54.01 -11.97 3.80
CA SER A 969 -53.63 -11.70 5.20
C SER A 969 -54.08 -10.30 5.65
N PRO A 970 -54.52 -10.13 6.92
CA PRO A 970 -54.79 -8.81 7.48
C PRO A 970 -53.51 -7.96 7.64
N GLU A 971 -52.33 -8.58 7.64
CA GLU A 971 -51.04 -7.90 7.80
C GLU A 971 -50.47 -7.40 6.47
N ASP A 972 -50.31 -6.08 6.34
CA ASP A 972 -49.77 -5.45 5.13
C ASP A 972 -48.37 -5.94 4.76
N ILE A 973 -47.53 -6.20 5.77
CA ILE A 973 -46.15 -6.68 5.57
C ILE A 973 -46.16 -8.06 4.88
N LEU A 974 -47.04 -8.97 5.32
CA LEU A 974 -47.15 -10.30 4.71
C LEU A 974 -47.67 -10.24 3.28
N ARG A 975 -48.67 -9.39 3.03
CA ARG A 975 -49.18 -9.16 1.66
C ARG A 975 -48.07 -8.60 0.76
N GLU A 976 -47.30 -7.64 1.25
CA GLU A 976 -46.18 -7.08 0.50
C GLU A 976 -45.08 -8.09 0.18
N GLN A 977 -44.65 -8.90 1.14
CA GLN A 977 -43.61 -9.90 0.94
C GLN A 977 -44.09 -11.02 0.01
N ALA A 978 -45.35 -11.46 0.16
CA ALA A 978 -45.95 -12.46 -0.71
C ALA A 978 -46.01 -11.99 -2.17
N LEU A 979 -46.41 -10.73 -2.41
CA LEU A 979 -46.37 -10.13 -3.74
C LEU A 979 -44.94 -10.11 -4.31
N HIS A 980 -43.96 -9.67 -3.52
CA HIS A 980 -42.57 -9.62 -3.97
C HIS A 980 -42.05 -11.01 -4.39
N LEU A 981 -42.27 -12.02 -3.54
CA LEU A 981 -41.84 -13.40 -3.79
C LEU A 981 -42.51 -14.00 -5.03
N LEU A 982 -43.83 -13.86 -5.15
CA LEU A 982 -44.57 -14.34 -6.32
C LEU A 982 -44.11 -13.62 -7.60
N GLY A 983 -43.77 -12.33 -7.52
CA GLY A 983 -43.21 -11.56 -8.63
C GLY A 983 -41.83 -12.05 -9.04
N ASN A 984 -40.95 -12.36 -8.09
CA ASN A 984 -39.63 -12.94 -8.36
C ASN A 984 -39.74 -14.32 -8.99
N PHE A 985 -40.61 -15.20 -8.47
CA PHE A 985 -40.79 -16.54 -9.01
C PHE A 985 -41.38 -16.51 -10.43
N ALA A 986 -42.33 -15.61 -10.70
CA ALA A 986 -42.91 -15.42 -12.03
C ALA A 986 -41.92 -14.81 -13.03
N GLY A 987 -40.94 -14.04 -12.57
CA GLY A 987 -39.91 -13.44 -13.41
C GLY A 987 -38.72 -14.36 -13.73
N ASP A 988 -38.53 -15.43 -12.95
CA ASP A 988 -37.39 -16.34 -13.08
C ASP A 988 -37.50 -17.28 -14.29
N SER A 989 -38.61 -18.00 -14.43
CA SER A 989 -38.82 -18.94 -15.53
C SER A 989 -40.30 -19.03 -15.97
N THR A 990 -40.52 -19.48 -17.21
CA THR A 990 -41.89 -19.71 -17.72
C THR A 990 -42.60 -20.84 -16.97
N GLU A 991 -41.85 -21.85 -16.51
CA GLU A 991 -42.37 -22.99 -15.73
C GLU A 991 -42.86 -22.55 -14.36
N SER A 992 -42.05 -21.75 -13.63
CA SER A 992 -42.42 -21.17 -12.34
C SER A 992 -43.64 -20.26 -12.45
N ARG A 993 -43.70 -19.41 -13.49
CA ARG A 993 -44.86 -18.56 -13.77
C ARG A 993 -46.15 -19.37 -13.97
N ASP A 994 -46.10 -20.40 -14.82
CA ASP A 994 -47.28 -21.20 -15.14
C ASP A 994 -47.74 -22.06 -13.95
N LEU A 995 -46.79 -22.50 -13.11
CA LEU A 995 -47.09 -23.16 -11.83
C LEU A 995 -47.86 -22.23 -10.89
N ILE A 996 -47.40 -20.99 -10.70
CA ILE A 996 -48.08 -20.00 -9.83
C ILE A 996 -49.49 -19.69 -10.35
N LEU A 997 -49.66 -19.58 -11.67
CA LEU A 997 -50.98 -19.45 -12.30
C LEU A 997 -51.87 -20.67 -12.04
N GLY A 998 -51.30 -21.87 -12.03
CA GLY A 998 -51.98 -23.12 -11.67
C GLY A 998 -52.55 -23.14 -10.25
N TYR A 999 -51.90 -22.44 -9.30
CA TYR A 999 -52.38 -22.27 -7.93
C TYR A 999 -53.43 -21.15 -7.75
N GLY A 1000 -53.84 -20.49 -8.85
CA GLY A 1000 -54.94 -19.52 -8.80
C GLY A 1000 -54.57 -18.15 -8.24
N VAL A 1001 -53.30 -17.72 -8.35
CA VAL A 1001 -52.80 -16.44 -7.81
C VAL A 1001 -53.57 -15.20 -8.30
N LEU A 1002 -54.16 -15.25 -9.50
CA LEU A 1002 -54.60 -14.05 -10.19
C LEU A 1002 -55.71 -13.31 -9.42
N MET A 1003 -56.74 -14.01 -8.94
CA MET A 1003 -57.85 -13.33 -8.27
C MET A 1003 -57.42 -12.70 -6.92
N PRO A 1004 -56.66 -13.39 -6.04
CA PRO A 1004 -56.08 -12.78 -4.85
C PRO A 1004 -55.14 -11.60 -5.13
N LEU A 1005 -54.36 -11.66 -6.23
CA LEU A 1005 -53.51 -10.56 -6.68
C LEU A 1005 -54.33 -9.35 -7.14
N LEU A 1006 -55.37 -9.56 -7.94
CA LEU A 1006 -56.23 -8.48 -8.43
C LEU A 1006 -57.01 -7.81 -7.30
N ALA A 1007 -57.34 -8.53 -6.23
CA ALA A 1007 -57.99 -7.97 -5.04
C ALA A 1007 -57.12 -6.92 -4.32
N GLN A 1008 -55.81 -6.87 -4.58
CA GLN A 1008 -54.91 -5.85 -4.05
C GLN A 1008 -55.04 -4.49 -4.76
N PHE A 1009 -55.75 -4.40 -5.89
CA PHE A 1009 -55.96 -3.12 -6.60
C PHE A 1009 -57.29 -2.51 -6.18
N ASN A 1010 -57.33 -1.92 -4.99
CA ASN A 1010 -58.49 -1.21 -4.47
C ASN A 1010 -58.08 0.15 -3.85
N ASP A 1011 -59.05 1.06 -3.70
CA ASP A 1011 -58.83 2.44 -3.25
C ASP A 1011 -58.20 2.56 -1.84
N LYS A 1012 -58.24 1.49 -1.04
CA LYS A 1012 -57.69 1.45 0.32
C LYS A 1012 -56.29 0.84 0.39
N THR A 1013 -55.71 0.44 -0.74
CA THR A 1013 -54.41 -0.26 -0.76
C THR A 1013 -53.23 0.71 -0.72
N LYS A 1014 -52.23 0.39 0.11
CA LYS A 1014 -50.98 1.16 0.19
C LYS A 1014 -50.23 1.17 -1.13
N LEU A 1015 -49.58 2.29 -1.46
CA LEU A 1015 -48.81 2.46 -2.68
C LEU A 1015 -47.68 1.42 -2.84
N SER A 1016 -47.05 1.00 -1.74
CA SER A 1016 -46.01 -0.05 -1.72
C SER A 1016 -46.54 -1.42 -2.19
N ILE A 1017 -47.74 -1.81 -1.73
CA ILE A 1017 -48.46 -3.01 -2.18
C ILE A 1017 -48.84 -2.86 -3.66
N MET A 1018 -49.31 -1.68 -4.05
CA MET A 1018 -49.71 -1.40 -5.45
C MET A 1018 -48.53 -1.52 -6.43
N ARG A 1019 -47.34 -0.99 -6.08
CA ARG A 1019 -46.10 -1.13 -6.87
C ARG A 1019 -45.69 -2.59 -7.02
N LYS A 1020 -45.57 -3.33 -5.90
CA LYS A 1020 -45.19 -4.75 -5.90
C LYS A 1020 -46.23 -5.62 -6.62
N GLY A 1021 -47.51 -5.36 -6.41
CA GLY A 1021 -48.61 -6.08 -7.07
C GLY A 1021 -48.61 -5.86 -8.57
N THR A 1022 -48.40 -4.63 -9.04
CA THR A 1022 -48.38 -4.33 -10.48
C THR A 1022 -47.14 -4.92 -11.16
N ARG A 1023 -45.98 -4.91 -10.49
CA ARG A 1023 -44.77 -5.60 -10.96
C ARG A 1023 -44.92 -7.12 -11.01
N THR A 1024 -45.60 -7.70 -10.03
CA THR A 1024 -45.92 -9.13 -10.02
C THR A 1024 -46.84 -9.48 -11.19
N LEU A 1025 -47.85 -8.65 -11.43
CA LEU A 1025 -48.78 -8.80 -12.54
C LEU A 1025 -48.08 -8.67 -13.90
N SER A 1026 -47.09 -7.78 -14.03
CA SER A 1026 -46.31 -7.65 -15.27
C SER A 1026 -45.46 -8.87 -15.57
N ASN A 1027 -44.84 -9.48 -14.55
CA ASN A 1027 -44.10 -10.74 -14.71
C ASN A 1027 -45.03 -11.91 -15.04
N ILE A 1028 -46.22 -11.98 -14.43
CA ILE A 1028 -47.23 -13.02 -14.74
C ILE A 1028 -47.77 -12.89 -16.16
N CYS A 1029 -47.96 -11.66 -16.65
CA CYS A 1029 -48.45 -11.40 -18.00
C CYS A 1029 -47.34 -11.45 -19.06
N GLY A 1030 -46.07 -11.38 -18.67
CA GLY A 1030 -44.90 -11.30 -19.55
C GLY A 1030 -44.16 -12.63 -19.77
N GLY A 1031 -43.08 -12.57 -20.55
CA GLY A 1031 -42.17 -13.70 -20.82
C GLY A 1031 -41.97 -14.02 -22.31
N ARG A 1032 -40.95 -14.83 -22.64
CA ARG A 1032 -40.66 -15.25 -24.04
C ARG A 1032 -41.79 -16.11 -24.64
N ILE A 1033 -42.48 -16.88 -23.81
CA ILE A 1033 -43.65 -17.70 -24.16
C ILE A 1033 -44.85 -17.13 -23.42
N TRP A 1034 -45.92 -16.77 -24.13
CA TRP A 1034 -47.09 -16.13 -23.54
C TRP A 1034 -47.88 -17.07 -22.61
N PRO A 1035 -48.43 -16.60 -21.48
CA PRO A 1035 -49.27 -17.40 -20.60
C PRO A 1035 -50.61 -17.74 -21.27
N GLN A 1036 -51.32 -18.77 -20.80
CA GLN A 1036 -52.64 -19.10 -21.34
C GLN A 1036 -53.63 -17.96 -21.10
N PHE A 1037 -54.16 -17.38 -22.18
CA PHE A 1037 -55.04 -16.21 -22.12
C PHE A 1037 -56.23 -16.37 -21.15
N LYS A 1038 -56.83 -17.57 -21.08
CA LYS A 1038 -57.96 -17.86 -20.17
C LYS A 1038 -57.60 -17.63 -18.70
N GLN A 1039 -56.34 -17.84 -18.33
CA GLN A 1039 -55.85 -17.66 -16.96
C GLN A 1039 -55.57 -16.19 -16.63
N VAL A 1040 -55.19 -15.35 -17.61
CA VAL A 1040 -54.76 -13.96 -17.39
C VAL A 1040 -55.77 -12.89 -17.84
N LYS A 1041 -56.83 -13.27 -18.58
CA LYS A 1041 -57.81 -12.31 -19.14
C LYS A 1041 -58.44 -11.36 -18.12
N SER A 1042 -58.61 -11.79 -16.88
CA SER A 1042 -59.22 -10.98 -15.81
C SER A 1042 -58.35 -9.80 -15.39
N ALA A 1043 -57.06 -9.78 -15.75
CA ALA A 1043 -56.14 -8.68 -15.47
C ALA A 1043 -56.37 -7.43 -16.34
N ILE A 1044 -57.04 -7.57 -17.48
CA ILE A 1044 -57.17 -6.48 -18.48
C ILE A 1044 -57.87 -5.26 -17.89
N CYS A 1045 -58.98 -5.45 -17.17
CA CYS A 1045 -59.77 -4.35 -16.62
C CYS A 1045 -59.02 -3.60 -15.49
N PRO A 1046 -58.42 -4.28 -14.49
CA PRO A 1046 -57.55 -3.62 -13.52
C PRO A 1046 -56.36 -2.88 -14.14
N LEU A 1047 -55.71 -3.45 -15.16
CA LEU A 1047 -54.61 -2.80 -15.88
C LEU A 1047 -55.05 -1.54 -16.64
N ALA A 1048 -56.25 -1.57 -17.25
CA ALA A 1048 -56.84 -0.41 -17.91
C ALA A 1048 -57.08 0.76 -16.93
N HIS A 1049 -57.36 0.45 -15.66
CA HIS A 1049 -57.47 1.45 -14.61
C HIS A 1049 -56.09 1.95 -14.15
N LEU A 1050 -55.14 1.05 -13.90
CA LEU A 1050 -53.81 1.39 -13.36
C LEU A 1050 -52.96 2.29 -14.28
N ILE A 1051 -53.19 2.30 -15.59
CA ILE A 1051 -52.48 3.23 -16.51
C ILE A 1051 -52.88 4.71 -16.37
N HIS A 1052 -53.88 5.01 -15.54
CA HIS A 1052 -54.26 6.38 -15.20
C HIS A 1052 -53.59 6.89 -13.92
N THR A 1053 -52.76 6.08 -13.26
CA THR A 1053 -52.03 6.48 -12.06
C THR A 1053 -50.95 7.53 -12.36
N ASP A 1054 -50.67 8.38 -11.37
CA ASP A 1054 -49.56 9.35 -11.40
C ASP A 1054 -48.23 8.73 -10.91
N ASP A 1055 -48.26 7.52 -10.33
CA ASP A 1055 -47.05 6.81 -9.89
C ASP A 1055 -46.32 6.14 -11.05
N GLU A 1056 -45.08 6.58 -11.29
CA GLU A 1056 -44.31 6.18 -12.47
C GLU A 1056 -43.94 4.67 -12.48
N GLU A 1057 -43.74 4.05 -11.32
CA GLU A 1057 -43.38 2.63 -11.21
C GLU A 1057 -44.59 1.72 -11.49
N VAL A 1058 -45.76 2.06 -10.92
CA VAL A 1058 -47.02 1.39 -11.21
C VAL A 1058 -47.39 1.56 -12.69
N LEU A 1059 -47.29 2.78 -13.23
CA LEU A 1059 -47.59 3.07 -14.63
C LEU A 1059 -46.72 2.25 -15.59
N ASN A 1060 -45.41 2.23 -15.37
CA ASN A 1060 -44.47 1.47 -16.20
C ASN A 1060 -44.76 -0.04 -16.14
N SER A 1061 -45.00 -0.59 -14.96
CA SER A 1061 -45.29 -2.02 -14.78
C SER A 1061 -46.63 -2.41 -15.40
N ALA A 1062 -47.66 -1.55 -15.29
CA ALA A 1062 -48.96 -1.78 -15.91
C ALA A 1062 -48.86 -1.79 -17.45
N CYS A 1063 -48.06 -0.89 -18.03
CA CYS A 1063 -47.77 -0.88 -19.46
C CYS A 1063 -47.05 -2.17 -19.92
N TRP A 1064 -46.06 -2.66 -19.16
CA TRP A 1064 -45.41 -3.94 -19.44
C TRP A 1064 -46.37 -5.13 -19.39
N ALA A 1065 -47.27 -5.15 -18.40
CA ALA A 1065 -48.28 -6.19 -18.28
C ALA A 1065 -49.24 -6.19 -19.49
N LEU A 1066 -49.67 -5.01 -19.94
CA LEU A 1066 -50.53 -4.85 -21.13
C LEU A 1066 -49.81 -5.27 -22.41
N LEU A 1067 -48.52 -4.97 -22.54
CA LEU A 1067 -47.67 -5.47 -23.63
C LEU A 1067 -47.59 -7.00 -23.60
N GLY A 1068 -47.47 -7.56 -22.40
CA GLY A 1068 -47.61 -8.99 -22.06
C GLY A 1068 -48.84 -9.68 -22.66
N LEU A 1069 -49.93 -8.92 -22.84
CA LEU A 1069 -51.22 -9.42 -23.30
C LEU A 1069 -51.53 -9.03 -24.76
N SER A 1070 -50.63 -8.28 -25.41
CA SER A 1070 -50.84 -7.66 -26.73
C SER A 1070 -51.09 -8.63 -27.89
N TYR A 1071 -50.76 -9.92 -27.72
CA TYR A 1071 -51.05 -10.98 -28.68
C TYR A 1071 -52.57 -11.23 -28.87
N ARG A 1072 -53.44 -10.66 -28.01
CA ARG A 1072 -54.91 -10.62 -28.15
C ARG A 1072 -55.43 -9.19 -28.29
N LYS A 1073 -55.11 -8.55 -29.42
CA LYS A 1073 -55.41 -7.14 -29.71
C LYS A 1073 -56.88 -6.73 -29.50
N LYS A 1074 -57.85 -7.60 -29.79
CA LYS A 1074 -59.31 -7.26 -29.70
C LYS A 1074 -59.77 -6.95 -28.27
N ASP A 1075 -59.34 -7.74 -27.30
CA ASP A 1075 -59.79 -7.62 -25.90
C ASP A 1075 -59.19 -6.38 -25.21
N ILE A 1076 -57.95 -6.01 -25.57
CA ILE A 1076 -57.30 -4.77 -25.09
C ILE A 1076 -57.94 -3.52 -25.71
N ILE A 1077 -58.32 -3.58 -26.99
CA ILE A 1077 -59.05 -2.48 -27.66
C ILE A 1077 -60.39 -2.23 -26.98
N GLN A 1078 -61.13 -3.29 -26.66
CA GLN A 1078 -62.44 -3.19 -26.01
C GLN A 1078 -62.38 -2.65 -24.57
N ALA A 1079 -61.22 -2.78 -23.90
CA ALA A 1079 -61.00 -2.26 -22.56
C ALA A 1079 -60.69 -0.74 -22.51
N GLY A 1080 -60.67 -0.04 -23.65
CA GLY A 1080 -60.55 1.43 -23.68
C GLY A 1080 -59.16 1.98 -23.31
N VAL A 1081 -58.13 1.15 -23.39
CA VAL A 1081 -56.74 1.46 -22.96
C VAL A 1081 -56.01 2.40 -23.94
N PHE A 1082 -56.36 2.32 -25.23
CA PHE A 1082 -55.65 3.01 -26.32
C PHE A 1082 -55.58 4.55 -26.22
N PRO A 1083 -56.67 5.27 -25.92
CA PRO A 1083 -56.63 6.74 -25.84
C PRO A 1083 -55.60 7.25 -24.83
N ARG A 1084 -55.52 6.62 -23.66
CA ARG A 1084 -54.58 6.99 -22.61
C ARG A 1084 -53.13 6.62 -22.96
N LEU A 1085 -52.89 5.47 -23.60
CA LEU A 1085 -51.54 5.11 -24.08
C LEU A 1085 -51.02 6.10 -25.14
N VAL A 1086 -51.90 6.58 -26.03
CA VAL A 1086 -51.56 7.63 -27.01
C VAL A 1086 -51.26 8.95 -26.33
N GLU A 1087 -52.04 9.35 -25.32
CA GLU A 1087 -51.77 10.56 -24.53
C GLU A 1087 -50.41 10.51 -23.83
N LEU A 1088 -50.08 9.38 -23.19
CA LEU A 1088 -48.80 9.19 -22.50
C LEU A 1088 -47.60 9.26 -23.46
N LEU A 1089 -47.74 8.78 -24.71
CA LEU A 1089 -46.71 8.93 -25.76
C LEU A 1089 -46.44 10.37 -26.17
N LEU A 1090 -47.47 11.22 -26.14
CA LEU A 1090 -47.40 12.62 -26.56
C LEU A 1090 -46.88 13.53 -25.43
N SER A 1091 -46.77 13.03 -24.21
CA SER A 1091 -46.24 13.75 -23.06
C SER A 1091 -44.70 13.87 -23.08
N VAL A 1092 -44.14 14.93 -22.48
CA VAL A 1092 -42.68 15.24 -22.48
C VAL A 1092 -41.85 14.19 -21.71
N LYS A 1093 -42.48 13.36 -20.87
CA LYS A 1093 -41.83 12.22 -20.19
C LYS A 1093 -41.66 11.03 -21.15
N LYS A 1094 -40.67 11.10 -22.04
CA LYS A 1094 -40.31 9.97 -22.92
C LYS A 1094 -39.65 8.83 -22.14
N SER A 1095 -40.45 7.85 -21.69
CA SER A 1095 -39.95 6.51 -21.36
C SER A 1095 -39.84 5.69 -22.65
N TYR A 1096 -38.69 5.04 -22.87
CA TYR A 1096 -38.37 4.19 -24.05
C TYR A 1096 -39.38 3.04 -24.31
N MET A 1097 -40.35 2.82 -23.42
CA MET A 1097 -41.17 1.61 -23.36
C MET A 1097 -42.58 1.77 -23.95
N ILE A 1098 -43.10 3.00 -24.07
CA ILE A 1098 -44.44 3.20 -24.64
C ILE A 1098 -44.40 3.03 -26.18
N SER A 1099 -43.23 3.23 -26.81
CA SER A 1099 -43.01 3.01 -28.24
C SER A 1099 -43.08 1.53 -28.65
N SER A 1100 -42.76 0.57 -27.76
CA SER A 1100 -42.85 -0.88 -28.06
C SER A 1100 -44.27 -1.44 -28.10
N LEU A 1101 -45.27 -0.73 -27.55
CA LEU A 1101 -46.69 -1.13 -27.60
C LEU A 1101 -47.33 -0.92 -28.99
N PHE A 1102 -46.68 -0.19 -29.90
CA PHE A 1102 -47.23 0.19 -31.21
C PHE A 1102 -46.67 -0.59 -32.41
N PHE A 1103 -45.75 -1.55 -32.18
CA PHE A 1103 -45.28 -2.48 -33.22
C PHE A 1103 -46.10 -3.78 -33.26
#